data_AF-A0A2I2GGE2-F1
#
_entry.id   AF-A0A2I2GGE2-F1
#
_cell.length_a   1.000
_cell.length_b   1.000
_cell.length_c   1.000
_cell.angle_alpha   90.00
_cell.angle_beta   90.00
_cell.angle_gamma   90.00
#
_symmetry.space_group_name_H-M   'P 1'
#
loop_
_entity.id
_entity.type
_entity.pdbx_description
1 polymer ?
#
loop_
_entity_poly.entity_id
_entity_poly.type
_entity_poly.pdbx_seq_one_letter_code
_entity_poly.pdbx_strand_id
1 'polypeptide(L)'
;MSQTDSSNDFIAGAPADPADRQNLPNENGSADGLEYDDTNAPDGSAYSLLMDYPDEPDYYALLGLSRTPAPSESEIRSAFRSRTLSFHPDHQPTQLQDAAARHFDQLRVASETLLDPHKRTVYDLLGAEGVRREWALRGAMGKFGEARKQQVGVRAMSAAEFRAWFLETMKRRERRAVEGMVSSRGALTLGIDASSMITLDEEEEIAYFALETPRIANFDLKYSFKAPFPSPRVLLGDGERDDDDEKELPSEDGGAATQGGQSPYESGGLDMMIHTGIAGQLQPVSRKYTLTMEDDSEEVHEVAEPPILAARDLILGASVSRVFGDFAGSKGILGWKPFSFFSYSGVSATAMLLPVPSIETKLVKAVQPIPGTKPFRVNLSTTLLHSVFRCPPIVGVQVVREIGDGKHSFCNWSSGIVPWPETLKVLLAPFGNFDMDVQTALFPGNPGSHFEFGFMSPPKSPLNAATLDDDDADVEEEDEDEEHTMMRKKQTAADKAAESWQAAVTANPMTTGLVFNYARNIFSGKPANEVARSEWSSENHYAVPAADEPKAVRLEVQATVGVDLSVGWNIEGTRKVGDLTRMGLGVGLQGNHGLALTVSWGRLGQRIRLPITLVPLESVNMDLAAMMVLLPFASYCAWEFGFIRPRDRKNRRRLIARRQKQLKKSIPKKRDESAQAIALMTEQVLRRQAREANQNGLVITKAEYGLDSSKKDRSKRLSGYEVADVTIPVAALVDRGQLVIPKNTTRFHILGFHDPAPLLPKTLKIWYTYHGKDHYVEANDAEGIACPMRTHLL
;
A
#
# COMPACT_ATOMS: atom_id res chain seq x y z
N MET A 1 37.11 -23.65 85.16
CA MET A 1 36.51 -22.79 86.21
C MET A 1 36.54 -21.37 85.65
N SER A 2 35.47 -20.59 85.59
CA SER A 2 34.01 -20.79 85.76
C SER A 2 33.33 -19.48 85.27
N GLN A 3 32.13 -19.43 84.69
CA GLN A 3 30.81 -19.43 85.38
C GLN A 3 30.78 -18.59 86.67
N THR A 4 29.84 -17.66 86.96
CA THR A 4 28.80 -16.89 86.21
C THR A 4 28.31 -15.74 87.16
N ASP A 5 27.33 -14.83 86.95
CA ASP A 5 26.29 -14.57 85.93
C ASP A 5 25.76 -13.10 85.99
N SER A 6 24.92 -12.69 85.02
CA SER A 6 23.90 -11.58 85.08
C SER A 6 24.35 -10.10 85.32
N SER A 7 23.53 -9.03 85.16
CA SER A 7 22.46 -8.63 84.20
C SER A 7 22.05 -7.14 84.43
N ASN A 8 21.67 -6.39 83.38
CA ASN A 8 20.53 -5.42 83.31
C ASN A 8 20.70 -4.18 82.36
N ASP A 9 19.79 -4.11 81.38
CA ASP A 9 18.84 -3.02 81.05
C ASP A 9 19.20 -1.53 80.75
N PHE A 10 18.72 -1.12 79.55
CA PHE A 10 17.80 0.01 79.24
C PHE A 10 18.26 1.31 78.51
N ILE A 11 17.67 1.49 77.31
CA ILE A 11 17.27 2.71 76.55
C ILE A 11 18.35 3.71 76.05
N ALA A 12 18.58 3.67 74.72
CA ALA A 12 18.44 4.75 73.71
C ALA A 12 18.71 4.15 72.31
N GLY A 13 18.27 4.66 71.15
CA GLY A 13 17.41 5.79 70.76
C GLY A 13 17.22 5.80 69.22
N ALA A 14 16.41 6.70 68.65
CA ALA A 14 16.13 6.83 67.21
C ALA A 14 15.60 8.26 66.88
N PRO A 15 15.38 8.70 65.61
CA PRO A 15 15.62 8.04 64.31
C PRO A 15 16.44 8.89 63.30
N ALA A 16 16.63 8.38 62.07
CA ALA A 16 17.00 9.14 60.87
C ALA A 16 16.39 8.47 59.61
N ASP A 17 16.26 9.22 58.51
CA ASP A 17 15.44 8.89 57.32
C ASP A 17 16.32 8.79 56.03
N PRO A 18 15.81 8.58 54.79
CA PRO A 18 15.95 7.26 54.17
C PRO A 18 16.71 7.24 52.82
N ALA A 19 17.26 6.06 52.48
CA ALA A 19 17.72 5.72 51.12
C ALA A 19 17.49 4.23 50.82
N ASP A 20 17.36 3.92 49.52
CA ASP A 20 17.34 2.61 48.85
C ASP A 20 16.63 1.41 49.51
N ARG A 21 15.54 0.99 48.86
CA ARG A 21 15.01 -0.38 48.94
C ARG A 21 14.85 -0.97 47.55
N GLN A 22 15.73 -1.91 47.20
CA GLN A 22 15.49 -2.90 46.15
C GLN A 22 15.68 -4.32 46.68
N ASN A 23 14.78 -5.19 46.25
CA ASN A 23 14.91 -6.65 46.14
C ASN A 23 14.98 -7.54 47.41
N LEU A 24 14.47 -8.76 47.20
CA LEU A 24 14.55 -10.01 47.97
C LEU A 24 13.40 -10.33 48.97
N PRO A 25 13.09 -11.63 49.22
CA PRO A 25 13.56 -12.86 48.57
C PRO A 25 12.44 -13.83 48.09
N ASN A 26 12.85 -14.84 47.31
CA ASN A 26 12.59 -16.28 47.53
C ASN A 26 13.41 -17.04 46.47
N GLU A 27 14.47 -17.76 46.84
CA GLU A 27 14.45 -19.12 47.42
C GLU A 27 13.80 -20.17 46.51
N ASN A 28 14.63 -21.00 45.85
CA ASN A 28 14.65 -22.45 46.08
C ASN A 28 15.82 -23.21 45.42
N GLY A 29 16.34 -24.18 46.17
CA GLY A 29 17.04 -25.42 45.78
C GLY A 29 17.81 -25.54 44.45
N SER A 30 19.13 -25.59 44.53
CA SER A 30 20.02 -26.25 43.55
C SER A 30 20.11 -27.76 43.80
N ALA A 31 20.08 -28.58 42.74
CA ALA A 31 20.43 -30.00 42.80
C ALA A 31 21.17 -30.45 41.53
N ASP A 32 22.32 -31.11 41.74
CA ASP A 32 23.18 -31.91 40.85
C ASP A 32 23.04 -31.78 39.32
N GLY A 33 24.12 -31.31 38.69
CA GLY A 33 24.32 -31.41 37.25
C GLY A 33 24.91 -32.76 36.84
N LEU A 34 24.47 -33.28 35.69
CA LEU A 34 25.16 -34.33 34.94
C LEU A 34 25.64 -33.75 33.60
N GLU A 35 26.95 -33.64 33.46
CA GLU A 35 27.62 -33.15 32.25
C GLU A 35 27.52 -34.23 31.14
N TYR A 36 26.92 -33.88 30.00
CA TYR A 36 26.73 -34.79 28.86
C TYR A 36 27.51 -34.29 27.63
N ASP A 37 28.25 -35.19 27.01
CA ASP A 37 29.14 -34.93 25.86
C ASP A 37 28.34 -34.70 24.56
N ASP A 38 28.34 -33.46 24.06
CA ASP A 38 27.51 -33.01 22.93
C ASP A 38 28.22 -33.18 21.57
N THR A 39 28.62 -34.42 21.26
CA THR A 39 29.36 -34.75 20.03
C THR A 39 28.59 -35.65 19.05
N ASN A 40 27.32 -35.98 19.30
CA ASN A 40 26.48 -36.82 18.43
C ASN A 40 24.98 -36.46 18.40
N ALA A 41 24.61 -35.17 18.50
CA ALA A 41 23.23 -34.72 18.33
C ALA A 41 22.75 -34.85 16.86
N PRO A 42 21.63 -35.54 16.55
CA PRO A 42 21.02 -35.53 15.23
C PRO A 42 20.29 -34.20 14.96
N ASP A 43 20.30 -33.76 13.69
CA ASP A 43 19.78 -32.48 13.17
C ASP A 43 18.73 -31.77 14.05
N GLY A 44 19.12 -30.64 14.67
CA GLY A 44 18.28 -29.86 15.58
C GLY A 44 16.94 -29.36 15.01
N SER A 45 16.72 -29.46 13.69
CA SER A 45 15.40 -29.25 13.08
C SER A 45 14.34 -30.24 13.57
N ALA A 46 14.75 -31.45 13.97
CA ALA A 46 13.84 -32.45 14.53
C ALA A 46 13.33 -32.04 15.91
N TYR A 47 14.22 -31.51 16.77
CA TYR A 47 13.84 -31.00 18.09
C TYR A 47 12.99 -29.73 18.01
N SER A 48 13.26 -28.81 17.06
CA SER A 48 12.37 -27.65 16.88
C SER A 48 10.96 -28.05 16.42
N LEU A 49 10.84 -29.06 15.55
CA LEU A 49 9.52 -29.61 15.15
C LEU A 49 8.80 -30.39 16.27
N LEU A 50 9.54 -30.83 17.30
CA LEU A 50 8.98 -31.48 18.50
C LEU A 50 8.57 -30.51 19.60
N MET A 51 8.99 -29.24 19.50
CA MET A 51 8.56 -28.14 20.38
C MET A 51 7.45 -27.28 19.77
N ASP A 52 7.20 -27.39 18.46
CA ASP A 52 6.13 -26.71 17.71
C ASP A 52 4.77 -27.44 17.87
N TYR A 53 4.44 -27.86 19.10
CA TYR A 53 3.09 -28.31 19.44
C TYR A 53 2.20 -27.10 19.72
N PRO A 54 0.96 -27.05 19.20
CA PRO A 54 0.02 -26.01 19.60
C PRO A 54 -0.35 -26.18 21.08
N ASP A 55 -0.36 -25.07 21.83
CA ASP A 55 -0.74 -25.05 23.25
C ASP A 55 -2.18 -25.55 23.52
N GLU A 56 -3.02 -25.60 22.48
CA GLU A 56 -4.37 -26.18 22.53
C GLU A 56 -4.49 -27.47 21.72
N PRO A 57 -5.08 -28.55 22.30
CA PRO A 57 -5.21 -29.84 21.64
C PRO A 57 -6.22 -29.80 20.46
N ASP A 58 -5.87 -30.48 19.36
CA ASP A 58 -6.72 -30.59 18.18
C ASP A 58 -8.10 -31.21 18.51
N TYR A 59 -9.18 -30.52 18.15
CA TYR A 59 -10.56 -30.92 18.41
C TYR A 59 -10.92 -32.24 17.71
N TYR A 60 -10.33 -32.51 16.55
CA TYR A 60 -10.46 -33.81 15.89
C TYR A 60 -9.75 -34.91 16.69
N ALA A 61 -8.54 -34.64 17.20
CA ALA A 61 -7.78 -35.60 18.00
C ALA A 61 -8.41 -35.90 19.38
N LEU A 62 -8.94 -34.87 20.06
CA LEU A 62 -9.69 -35.01 21.32
C LEU A 62 -10.86 -36.00 21.18
N LEU A 63 -11.64 -35.86 20.11
CA LEU A 63 -12.75 -36.76 19.83
C LEU A 63 -12.28 -38.12 19.29
N GLY A 64 -11.13 -38.18 18.64
CA GLY A 64 -10.56 -39.39 18.01
C GLY A 64 -11.03 -39.58 16.56
N LEU A 65 -11.23 -38.47 15.84
CA LEU A 65 -11.70 -38.43 14.45
C LEU A 65 -10.55 -38.04 13.51
N SER A 66 -10.63 -38.48 12.25
CA SER A 66 -9.75 -37.97 11.20
C SER A 66 -10.21 -36.57 10.74
N ARG A 67 -9.28 -35.77 10.21
CA ARG A 67 -9.59 -34.56 9.42
C ARG A 67 -9.95 -34.91 7.96
N THR A 68 -9.46 -36.04 7.44
CA THR A 68 -9.63 -36.47 6.04
C THR A 68 -9.90 -37.99 5.96
N PRO A 69 -11.02 -38.46 5.36
CA PRO A 69 -12.17 -37.66 4.90
C PRO A 69 -12.82 -36.88 6.04
N ALA A 70 -13.61 -35.87 5.71
CA ALA A 70 -14.28 -35.03 6.68
C ALA A 70 -15.37 -35.84 7.43
N PRO A 71 -15.31 -35.99 8.77
CA PRO A 71 -16.28 -36.79 9.53
C PRO A 71 -17.69 -36.20 9.49
N SER A 72 -18.67 -37.10 9.52
CA SER A 72 -20.10 -36.76 9.53
C SER A 72 -20.58 -36.27 10.90
N GLU A 73 -21.69 -35.52 10.95
CA GLU A 73 -22.31 -35.13 12.23
C GLU A 73 -22.65 -36.34 13.11
N SER A 74 -23.06 -37.45 12.51
CA SER A 74 -23.33 -38.71 13.21
C SER A 74 -22.10 -39.31 13.88
N GLU A 75 -20.92 -39.20 13.26
CA GLU A 75 -19.64 -39.59 13.86
C GLU A 75 -19.22 -38.63 14.97
N ILE A 76 -19.37 -37.32 14.77
CA ILE A 76 -19.03 -36.32 15.80
C ILE A 76 -19.92 -36.52 17.05
N ARG A 77 -21.23 -36.73 16.87
CA ARG A 77 -22.17 -37.01 17.97
C ARG A 77 -22.01 -38.40 18.60
N SER A 78 -21.37 -39.38 17.93
CA SER A 78 -21.08 -40.69 18.54
C SER A 78 -19.75 -40.68 19.29
N ALA A 79 -18.70 -40.08 18.70
CA ALA A 79 -17.39 -39.88 19.31
C ALA A 79 -17.46 -38.98 20.55
N PHE A 80 -18.25 -37.90 20.51
CA PHE A 80 -18.48 -37.08 21.70
C PHE A 80 -19.08 -37.92 22.83
N ARG A 81 -20.20 -38.63 22.59
CA ARG A 81 -20.87 -39.44 23.61
C ARG A 81 -19.96 -40.53 24.21
N SER A 82 -19.15 -41.23 23.41
CA SER A 82 -18.23 -42.26 23.94
C SER A 82 -17.10 -41.67 24.79
N ARG A 83 -16.52 -40.53 24.36
CA ARG A 83 -15.51 -39.80 25.15
C ARG A 83 -16.10 -39.21 26.43
N THR A 84 -17.27 -38.57 26.37
CA THR A 84 -17.96 -37.99 27.53
C THR A 84 -18.26 -39.03 28.62
N LEU A 85 -18.66 -40.26 28.23
CA LEU A 85 -18.86 -41.36 29.19
C LEU A 85 -17.56 -41.78 29.90
N SER A 86 -16.40 -41.63 29.26
CA SER A 86 -15.10 -41.95 29.84
C SER A 86 -14.57 -40.84 30.77
N PHE A 87 -14.86 -39.57 30.45
CA PHE A 87 -14.34 -38.39 31.17
C PHE A 87 -15.39 -37.65 32.02
N HIS A 88 -16.50 -38.29 32.36
CA HIS A 88 -17.51 -37.71 33.26
C HIS A 88 -16.98 -37.62 34.71
N PRO A 89 -17.04 -36.46 35.39
CA PRO A 89 -16.43 -36.28 36.71
C PRO A 89 -16.97 -37.26 37.76
N ASP A 90 -18.29 -37.49 37.81
CA ASP A 90 -18.96 -38.40 38.76
C ASP A 90 -18.46 -39.86 38.69
N HIS A 91 -17.87 -40.27 37.56
CA HIS A 91 -17.35 -41.62 37.36
C HIS A 91 -15.84 -41.73 37.62
N GLN A 92 -15.18 -40.64 38.02
CA GLN A 92 -13.73 -40.57 38.24
C GLN A 92 -13.39 -40.46 39.74
N PRO A 93 -12.26 -41.04 40.19
CA PRO A 93 -11.84 -40.96 41.59
C PRO A 93 -11.51 -39.50 41.95
N THR A 94 -11.72 -39.12 43.21
CA THR A 94 -11.66 -37.72 43.68
C THR A 94 -10.38 -36.96 43.32
N GLN A 95 -9.23 -37.66 43.23
CA GLN A 95 -7.94 -37.08 42.84
C GLN A 95 -7.86 -36.68 41.35
N LEU A 96 -8.77 -37.16 40.49
CA LEU A 96 -8.79 -36.92 39.05
C LEU A 96 -10.02 -36.13 38.58
N GLN A 97 -10.95 -35.77 39.47
CA GLN A 97 -12.20 -35.11 39.11
C GLN A 97 -11.97 -33.73 38.44
N ASP A 98 -11.02 -32.94 38.94
CA ASP A 98 -10.65 -31.64 38.33
C ASP A 98 -10.07 -31.80 36.91
N ALA A 99 -9.27 -32.85 36.69
CA ALA A 99 -8.69 -33.14 35.38
C ALA A 99 -9.75 -33.66 34.39
N ALA A 100 -10.65 -34.52 34.88
CA ALA A 100 -11.80 -35.01 34.12
C ALA A 100 -12.73 -33.86 33.71
N ALA A 101 -13.05 -32.94 34.62
CA ALA A 101 -13.86 -31.76 34.34
C ALA A 101 -13.24 -30.86 33.25
N ARG A 102 -11.92 -30.60 33.31
CA ARG A 102 -11.21 -29.83 32.28
C ARG A 102 -11.26 -30.52 30.90
N HIS A 103 -11.05 -31.83 30.84
CA HIS A 103 -11.16 -32.58 29.58
C HIS A 103 -12.62 -32.71 29.08
N PHE A 104 -13.60 -32.80 29.98
CA PHE A 104 -15.02 -32.78 29.65
C PHE A 104 -15.40 -31.44 28.97
N ASP A 105 -14.92 -30.32 29.48
CA ASP A 105 -15.13 -29.00 28.87
C ASP A 105 -14.40 -28.84 27.53
N GLN A 106 -13.17 -29.35 27.40
CA GLN A 106 -12.48 -29.40 26.10
C GLN A 106 -13.27 -30.22 25.07
N LEU A 107 -13.78 -31.40 25.46
CA LEU A 107 -14.62 -32.24 24.59
C LEU A 107 -15.94 -31.55 24.22
N ARG A 108 -16.56 -30.81 25.16
CA ARG A 108 -17.76 -30.01 24.93
C ARG A 108 -17.53 -28.94 23.87
N VAL A 109 -16.52 -28.09 24.06
CA VAL A 109 -16.14 -27.02 23.10
C VAL A 109 -15.72 -27.59 21.74
N ALA A 110 -14.98 -28.69 21.72
CA ALA A 110 -14.58 -29.38 20.50
C ALA A 110 -15.80 -29.88 19.71
N SER A 111 -16.75 -30.54 20.38
CA SER A 111 -17.99 -31.01 19.74
C SER A 111 -18.88 -29.86 19.25
N GLU A 112 -19.04 -28.79 20.02
CA GLU A 112 -19.82 -27.62 19.62
C GLU A 112 -19.21 -26.94 18.38
N THR A 113 -17.88 -26.84 18.32
CA THR A 113 -17.15 -26.22 17.21
C THR A 113 -17.22 -27.07 15.93
N LEU A 114 -17.12 -28.40 16.03
CA LEU A 114 -17.14 -29.28 14.86
C LEU A 114 -18.56 -29.64 14.36
N LEU A 115 -19.59 -29.44 15.18
CA LEU A 115 -20.99 -29.66 14.77
C LEU A 115 -21.62 -28.48 14.02
N ASP A 116 -21.14 -27.26 14.24
CA ASP A 116 -21.55 -26.07 13.50
C ASP A 116 -20.68 -25.92 12.24
N PRO A 117 -21.22 -26.00 11.00
CA PRO A 117 -20.41 -25.90 9.77
C PRO A 117 -19.64 -24.58 9.63
N HIS A 118 -20.15 -23.48 10.19
CA HIS A 118 -19.50 -22.18 10.14
C HIS A 118 -18.34 -22.11 11.14
N LYS A 119 -18.54 -22.57 12.39
CA LYS A 119 -17.45 -22.66 13.38
C LYS A 119 -16.37 -23.65 12.91
N ARG A 120 -16.77 -24.78 12.34
CA ARG A 120 -15.86 -25.80 11.79
C ARG A 120 -15.00 -25.26 10.65
N THR A 121 -15.57 -24.51 9.71
CA THR A 121 -14.79 -23.91 8.61
C THR A 121 -13.84 -22.81 9.08
N VAL A 122 -14.18 -22.04 10.13
CA VAL A 122 -13.22 -21.14 10.79
C VAL A 122 -12.14 -21.91 11.55
N TYR A 123 -12.49 -23.01 12.24
CA TYR A 123 -11.54 -23.89 12.92
C TYR A 123 -10.53 -24.54 11.96
N ASP A 124 -11.00 -25.05 10.82
CA ASP A 124 -10.18 -25.66 9.77
C ASP A 124 -9.27 -24.63 9.06
N LEU A 125 -9.49 -23.33 9.24
CA LEU A 125 -8.68 -22.23 8.70
C LEU A 125 -7.74 -21.57 9.72
N LEU A 126 -8.20 -21.36 10.96
CA LEU A 126 -7.57 -20.49 11.97
C LEU A 126 -7.46 -21.13 13.37
N GLY A 127 -7.88 -22.39 13.53
CA GLY A 127 -7.85 -23.10 14.81
C GLY A 127 -8.84 -22.58 15.86
N ALA A 128 -8.65 -23.02 17.11
CA ALA A 128 -9.54 -22.73 18.25
C ALA A 128 -9.60 -21.23 18.57
N GLU A 129 -8.44 -20.55 18.59
CA GLU A 129 -8.36 -19.10 18.79
C GLU A 129 -9.15 -18.32 17.74
N GLY A 130 -9.06 -18.72 16.47
CA GLY A 130 -9.80 -18.11 15.37
C GLY A 130 -11.31 -18.13 15.60
N VAL A 131 -11.86 -19.28 16.02
CA VAL A 131 -13.30 -19.41 16.32
C VAL A 131 -13.69 -18.49 17.48
N ARG A 132 -12.95 -18.50 18.60
CA ARG A 132 -13.23 -17.64 19.76
C ARG A 132 -13.17 -16.16 19.41
N ARG A 133 -12.15 -15.75 18.67
CA ARG A 133 -11.94 -14.36 18.22
C ARG A 133 -13.06 -13.88 17.30
N GLU A 134 -13.48 -14.70 16.34
CA GLU A 134 -14.43 -14.27 15.32
C GLU A 134 -15.91 -14.38 15.75
N TRP A 135 -16.21 -15.10 16.85
CA TRP A 135 -17.49 -15.04 17.56
C TRP A 135 -17.54 -14.03 18.74
N ALA A 136 -16.41 -13.42 19.13
CA ALA A 136 -16.39 -12.34 20.12
C ALA A 136 -17.12 -11.07 19.60
N LEU A 137 -17.44 -10.11 20.49
CA LEU A 137 -18.27 -8.92 20.17
C LEU A 137 -17.91 -8.18 18.87
N ARG A 138 -16.61 -8.05 18.56
CA ARG A 138 -16.06 -7.38 17.35
C ARG A 138 -15.58 -8.35 16.25
N GLY A 139 -15.72 -9.66 16.46
CA GLY A 139 -15.43 -10.69 15.47
C GLY A 139 -16.36 -10.62 14.26
N ALA A 140 -16.04 -11.32 13.17
CA ALA A 140 -16.84 -11.30 11.94
C ALA A 140 -18.29 -11.75 12.16
N MET A 141 -18.49 -12.70 13.09
CA MET A 141 -19.77 -13.30 13.49
C MET A 141 -20.32 -12.72 14.82
N GLY A 142 -19.68 -11.67 15.36
CA GLY A 142 -20.07 -11.05 16.63
C GLY A 142 -21.35 -10.19 16.58
N LYS A 143 -21.86 -9.77 17.74
CA LYS A 143 -23.06 -8.89 17.87
C LYS A 143 -22.91 -7.56 17.11
N PHE A 144 -21.68 -7.07 16.96
CA PHE A 144 -21.30 -5.89 16.17
C PHE A 144 -20.42 -6.26 14.96
N GLY A 145 -20.49 -7.52 14.50
CA GLY A 145 -19.70 -8.07 13.42
C GLY A 145 -20.23 -7.76 12.01
N GLU A 146 -19.41 -8.02 11.00
CA GLU A 146 -19.73 -7.71 9.60
C GLU A 146 -20.81 -8.65 9.02
N ALA A 147 -21.00 -9.84 9.59
CA ALA A 147 -22.09 -10.76 9.23
C ALA A 147 -23.50 -10.17 9.39
N ARG A 148 -23.67 -9.07 10.14
CA ARG A 148 -24.95 -8.36 10.32
C ARG A 148 -25.17 -7.25 9.27
N LYS A 149 -24.15 -6.84 8.51
CA LYS A 149 -24.30 -5.82 7.44
C LYS A 149 -24.87 -6.38 6.14
N GLN A 150 -24.88 -7.70 5.96
CA GLN A 150 -25.25 -8.33 4.70
C GLN A 150 -26.76 -8.57 4.58
N GLN A 151 -27.35 -8.28 3.42
CA GLN A 151 -28.80 -8.38 3.19
C GLN A 151 -29.32 -9.83 3.28
N VAL A 152 -28.50 -10.79 2.84
CA VAL A 152 -28.72 -12.23 3.09
C VAL A 152 -27.94 -12.61 4.34
N GLY A 153 -28.64 -13.11 5.36
CA GLY A 153 -28.02 -13.48 6.63
C GLY A 153 -27.04 -14.64 6.49
N VAL A 154 -25.79 -14.43 6.89
CA VAL A 154 -24.65 -15.37 6.76
C VAL A 154 -24.95 -16.80 7.28
N ARG A 155 -25.88 -16.94 8.23
CA ARG A 155 -26.37 -18.22 8.77
C ARG A 155 -27.18 -19.08 7.79
N ALA A 156 -27.44 -18.60 6.58
CA ALA A 156 -28.14 -19.31 5.50
C ALA A 156 -27.21 -19.75 4.34
N MET A 157 -25.94 -19.34 4.36
CA MET A 157 -24.95 -19.71 3.35
C MET A 157 -24.54 -21.18 3.45
N SER A 158 -24.17 -21.82 2.34
CA SER A 158 -23.48 -23.11 2.38
C SER A 158 -22.08 -22.97 2.99
N ALA A 159 -21.50 -24.07 3.47
CA ALA A 159 -20.15 -24.07 4.03
C ALA A 159 -19.05 -23.65 3.02
N ALA A 160 -19.32 -23.73 1.71
CA ALA A 160 -18.40 -23.26 0.66
C ALA A 160 -18.53 -21.74 0.45
N GLU A 161 -19.75 -21.23 0.30
CA GLU A 161 -20.04 -19.78 0.22
C GLU A 161 -19.53 -19.06 1.47
N PHE A 162 -19.84 -19.58 2.65
CA PHE A 162 -19.38 -19.04 3.93
C PHE A 162 -17.85 -19.00 4.01
N ARG A 163 -17.15 -20.04 3.52
CA ARG A 163 -15.69 -20.07 3.49
C ARG A 163 -15.12 -18.99 2.55
N ALA A 164 -15.74 -18.76 1.40
CA ALA A 164 -15.35 -17.69 0.49
C ALA A 164 -15.58 -16.32 1.13
N TRP A 165 -16.80 -16.05 1.60
CA TRP A 165 -17.20 -14.83 2.31
C TRP A 165 -16.30 -14.53 3.53
N PHE A 166 -15.95 -15.54 4.33
CA PHE A 166 -15.12 -15.36 5.51
C PHE A 166 -13.68 -15.01 5.15
N LEU A 167 -13.10 -15.67 4.13
CA LEU A 167 -11.78 -15.33 3.61
C LEU A 167 -11.76 -13.93 2.96
N GLU A 168 -12.83 -13.55 2.29
CA GLU A 168 -13.01 -12.22 1.68
C GLU A 168 -13.16 -11.13 2.75
N THR A 169 -13.99 -11.35 3.78
CA THR A 169 -14.10 -10.50 4.98
C THR A 169 -12.76 -10.36 5.71
N MET A 170 -11.97 -11.42 5.83
CA MET A 170 -10.61 -11.37 6.39
C MET A 170 -9.66 -10.52 5.53
N LYS A 171 -9.64 -10.69 4.20
CA LYS A 171 -8.89 -9.78 3.29
C LYS A 171 -9.35 -8.33 3.42
N ARG A 172 -10.67 -8.10 3.54
CA ARG A 172 -11.28 -6.77 3.66
C ARG A 172 -10.87 -6.08 4.97
N ARG A 173 -10.83 -6.82 6.07
CA ARG A 173 -10.29 -6.37 7.36
C ARG A 173 -8.79 -6.10 7.33
N GLU A 174 -8.00 -6.96 6.68
CA GLU A 174 -6.57 -6.73 6.47
C GLU A 174 -6.33 -5.44 5.67
N ARG A 175 -7.08 -5.23 4.58
CA ARG A 175 -7.06 -3.97 3.80
C ARG A 175 -7.41 -2.76 4.67
N ARG A 176 -8.51 -2.79 5.43
CA ARG A 176 -8.89 -1.67 6.34
C ARG A 176 -7.84 -1.40 7.43
N ALA A 177 -7.16 -2.43 7.95
CA ALA A 177 -6.06 -2.25 8.90
C ALA A 177 -4.82 -1.61 8.24
N VAL A 178 -4.46 -2.05 7.03
CA VAL A 178 -3.38 -1.45 6.23
C VAL A 178 -3.71 0.00 5.82
N GLU A 179 -4.97 0.27 5.49
CA GLU A 179 -5.48 1.60 5.17
C GLU A 179 -5.50 2.52 6.39
N GLY A 180 -5.91 2.03 7.56
CA GLY A 180 -5.78 2.74 8.84
C GLY A 180 -4.32 3.14 9.11
N MET A 181 -3.37 2.24 8.86
CA MET A 181 -1.92 2.53 8.94
C MET A 181 -1.40 3.48 7.84
N VAL A 182 -2.17 3.77 6.78
CA VAL A 182 -1.83 4.72 5.71
C VAL A 182 -2.59 6.06 5.85
N SER A 183 -3.67 6.07 6.64
CA SER A 183 -4.44 7.27 6.97
C SER A 183 -3.61 8.28 7.77
N SER A 184 -2.67 7.80 8.59
CA SER A 184 -1.63 8.62 9.19
C SER A 184 -0.41 8.78 8.28
N ARG A 185 0.14 9.99 8.26
CA ARG A 185 1.31 10.39 7.48
C ARG A 185 2.33 11.01 8.41
N GLY A 186 3.39 10.26 8.70
CA GLY A 186 4.59 10.74 9.39
C GLY A 186 5.66 11.18 8.39
N ALA A 187 6.30 12.32 8.64
CA ALA A 187 7.49 12.75 7.92
C ALA A 187 8.58 13.11 8.94
N LEU A 188 9.75 12.49 8.80
CA LEU A 188 10.94 12.78 9.60
C LEU A 188 12.05 13.24 8.66
N THR A 189 12.49 14.48 8.81
CA THR A 189 13.72 14.99 8.19
C THR A 189 14.79 15.13 9.27
N LEU A 190 15.99 14.63 9.00
CA LEU A 190 17.17 14.81 9.85
C LEU A 190 18.32 15.31 8.97
N GLY A 191 18.66 16.58 9.11
CA GLY A 191 19.79 17.18 8.40
C GLY A 191 21.10 16.78 9.06
N ILE A 192 21.99 16.18 8.27
CA ILE A 192 23.33 15.77 8.70
C ILE A 192 24.33 16.71 8.03
N ASP A 193 25.13 17.39 8.82
CA ASP A 193 26.29 18.13 8.33
C ASP A 193 27.52 17.22 8.38
N ALA A 194 28.10 17.00 7.21
CA ALA A 194 29.33 16.26 7.01
C ALA A 194 30.41 17.12 6.32
N SER A 195 30.23 18.45 6.23
CA SER A 195 31.19 19.35 5.58
C SER A 195 32.58 19.34 6.25
N SER A 196 32.66 19.15 7.57
CA SER A 196 33.94 19.03 8.28
C SER A 196 34.69 17.72 8.01
N MET A 197 34.10 16.76 7.29
CA MET A 197 34.80 15.55 6.83
C MET A 197 35.67 15.77 5.58
N ILE A 198 35.47 16.88 4.87
CA ILE A 198 36.13 17.15 3.58
C ILE A 198 36.75 18.55 3.62
N THR A 199 38.03 18.62 3.98
CA THR A 199 38.81 19.85 3.85
C THR A 199 39.52 19.86 2.50
N LEU A 200 39.23 20.89 1.69
CA LEU A 200 39.93 21.16 0.43
C LEU A 200 41.10 22.09 0.74
N ASP A 201 42.31 21.67 0.36
CA ASP A 201 43.48 22.55 0.40
C ASP A 201 43.61 23.26 -0.96
N GLU A 202 43.45 24.58 -0.96
CA GLU A 202 43.52 25.41 -2.17
C GLU A 202 44.97 25.66 -2.65
N GLU A 203 45.99 25.39 -1.81
CA GLU A 203 47.41 25.54 -2.18
C GLU A 203 48.01 24.24 -2.76
N GLU A 204 47.54 23.06 -2.33
CA GLU A 204 48.05 21.76 -2.80
C GLU A 204 47.17 21.04 -3.86
N GLU A 205 45.97 21.53 -4.17
CA GLU A 205 44.92 20.83 -4.95
C GLU A 205 44.48 19.46 -4.37
N ILE A 206 44.80 19.18 -3.09
CA ILE A 206 44.52 17.91 -2.41
C ILE A 206 43.27 18.02 -1.53
N ALA A 207 42.36 17.06 -1.68
CA ALA A 207 41.21 16.88 -0.80
C ALA A 207 41.57 15.94 0.36
N TYR A 208 41.58 16.49 1.58
CA TYR A 208 41.82 15.76 2.81
C TYR A 208 40.50 15.24 3.39
N PHE A 209 40.40 13.91 3.56
CA PHE A 209 39.25 13.26 4.20
C PHE A 209 39.49 13.15 5.71
N ALA A 210 39.00 14.14 6.46
CA ALA A 210 39.03 14.12 7.92
C ALA A 210 37.97 13.13 8.45
N LEU A 211 38.39 12.19 9.30
CA LEU A 211 37.50 11.17 9.88
C LEU A 211 36.73 11.69 11.12
N GLU A 212 36.21 12.92 11.03
CA GLU A 212 35.31 13.50 12.04
C GLU A 212 33.98 12.75 12.12
N THR A 213 33.26 12.92 13.24
CA THR A 213 31.88 12.42 13.37
C THR A 213 30.89 13.38 12.71
N PRO A 214 29.96 12.89 11.85
CA PRO A 214 29.02 13.75 11.15
C PRO A 214 27.97 14.27 12.13
N ARG A 215 27.71 15.59 12.08
CA ARG A 215 26.90 16.28 13.10
C ARG A 215 25.45 16.35 12.63
N ILE A 216 24.49 16.05 13.49
CA ILE A 216 23.08 16.32 13.17
C ILE A 216 22.87 17.83 13.38
N ALA A 217 22.53 18.54 12.31
CA ALA A 217 22.37 19.99 12.31
C ALA A 217 20.91 20.42 12.58
N ASN A 218 19.94 19.72 12.00
CA ASN A 218 18.52 20.03 12.16
C ASN A 218 17.64 18.78 12.19
N PHE A 219 16.44 18.95 12.74
CA PHE A 219 15.40 17.93 12.75
C PHE A 219 14.05 18.58 12.43
N ASP A 220 13.19 17.81 11.75
CA ASP A 220 11.81 18.19 11.43
C ASP A 220 10.95 16.93 11.45
N LEU A 221 10.19 16.77 12.53
CA LEU A 221 9.22 15.69 12.71
C LEU A 221 7.81 16.25 12.53
N LYS A 222 7.08 15.75 11.53
CA LYS A 222 5.68 16.09 11.27
C LYS A 222 4.84 14.82 11.30
N TYR A 223 3.64 14.90 11.87
CA TYR A 223 2.67 13.81 11.89
C TYR A 223 1.28 14.37 11.62
N SER A 224 0.53 13.74 10.72
CA SER A 224 -0.88 14.04 10.51
C SER A 224 -1.70 12.77 10.46
N PHE A 225 -2.93 12.81 10.98
CA PHE A 225 -3.83 11.66 11.02
C PHE A 225 -5.29 12.08 10.93
N LYS A 226 -6.13 11.20 10.39
CA LYS A 226 -7.58 11.40 10.31
C LYS A 226 -8.19 11.14 11.69
N ALA A 227 -9.01 12.08 12.15
CA ALA A 227 -9.78 11.99 13.39
C ALA A 227 -11.28 11.95 13.07
N PRO A 228 -12.11 11.21 13.82
CA PRO A 228 -13.55 11.33 13.70
C PRO A 228 -13.99 12.73 14.16
N PHE A 229 -14.87 13.38 13.40
CA PHE A 229 -15.42 14.65 13.83
C PHE A 229 -16.46 14.41 14.95
N PRO A 230 -16.37 15.11 16.11
CA PRO A 230 -17.28 14.89 17.22
C PRO A 230 -18.72 15.24 16.84
N SER A 231 -19.68 14.42 17.28
CA SER A 231 -21.10 14.72 17.05
C SER A 231 -21.52 15.98 17.83
N PRO A 232 -22.51 16.75 17.36
CA PRO A 232 -22.96 17.96 18.07
C PRO A 232 -23.42 17.71 19.51
N ARG A 233 -23.88 16.50 19.86
CA ARG A 233 -24.26 16.11 21.23
C ARG A 233 -23.04 16.09 22.16
N VAL A 234 -21.99 15.37 21.74
CA VAL A 234 -20.71 15.29 22.47
C VAL A 234 -20.08 16.68 22.61
N LEU A 235 -20.18 17.52 21.56
CA LEU A 235 -19.70 18.91 21.59
C LEU A 235 -20.51 19.85 22.50
N LEU A 236 -21.77 19.51 22.82
CA LEU A 236 -22.65 20.26 23.73
C LEU A 236 -22.59 19.77 25.17
N GLY A 237 -21.82 18.72 25.47
CA GLY A 237 -21.68 18.17 26.83
C GLY A 237 -22.76 17.17 27.24
N ASP A 238 -23.58 16.69 26.30
CA ASP A 238 -24.32 15.44 26.51
C ASP A 238 -23.30 14.29 26.51
N GLY A 239 -22.82 13.94 27.70
CA GLY A 239 -21.89 12.84 27.91
C GLY A 239 -22.50 11.51 27.47
N GLU A 240 -21.63 10.60 27.01
CA GLU A 240 -21.99 9.21 26.80
C GLU A 240 -22.52 8.64 28.13
N ARG A 241 -23.81 8.32 28.18
CA ARG A 241 -24.34 7.39 29.17
C ARG A 241 -24.04 6.00 28.62
N ASP A 242 -23.46 5.14 29.46
CA ASP A 242 -23.18 3.77 29.05
C ASP A 242 -24.50 3.07 28.67
N ASP A 243 -24.59 2.57 27.43
CA ASP A 243 -25.77 1.86 26.88
C ASP A 243 -25.95 0.44 27.50
N ASP A 244 -25.43 0.21 28.71
CA ASP A 244 -25.53 -1.04 29.47
C ASP A 244 -26.84 -1.17 30.27
N ASP A 245 -27.66 -0.10 30.37
CA ASP A 245 -28.91 -0.06 31.16
C ASP A 245 -30.20 -0.10 30.29
N GLU A 246 -30.11 -0.54 29.02
CA GLU A 246 -31.29 -0.93 28.21
C GLU A 246 -31.93 -2.22 28.78
N LYS A 247 -32.71 -2.07 29.85
CA LYS A 247 -33.59 -3.12 30.37
C LYS A 247 -34.65 -3.49 29.33
N GLU A 248 -34.82 -4.79 29.09
CA GLU A 248 -35.83 -5.34 28.18
C GLU A 248 -37.25 -4.87 28.57
N LEU A 249 -37.83 -4.00 27.74
CA LEU A 249 -39.25 -3.68 27.75
C LEU A 249 -39.94 -4.55 26.68
N PRO A 250 -40.97 -5.34 27.04
CA PRO A 250 -41.68 -6.15 26.06
C PRO A 250 -42.49 -5.25 25.12
N SER A 251 -42.25 -5.38 23.81
CA SER A 251 -43.02 -4.69 22.78
C SER A 251 -44.29 -5.46 22.43
N GLU A 252 -45.42 -5.00 22.96
CA GLU A 252 -46.74 -5.31 22.39
C GLU A 252 -47.05 -4.41 21.18
N ASP A 253 -47.85 -4.95 20.27
CA ASP A 253 -48.33 -4.40 19.01
C ASP A 253 -47.32 -3.97 17.91
N GLY A 254 -47.63 -4.41 16.69
CA GLY A 254 -46.78 -4.21 15.51
C GLY A 254 -47.13 -2.96 14.69
N GLY A 255 -46.15 -2.10 14.47
CA GLY A 255 -46.20 -1.01 13.50
C GLY A 255 -44.97 -1.05 12.59
N ALA A 256 -45.17 -1.06 11.26
CA ALA A 256 -44.06 -1.20 10.32
C ALA A 256 -43.23 0.08 10.20
N ALA A 257 -41.98 0.04 10.68
CA ALA A 257 -41.00 1.12 10.55
C ALA A 257 -39.62 0.58 10.18
N THR A 258 -39.40 0.32 8.89
CA THR A 258 -38.08 -0.08 8.37
C THR A 258 -37.12 1.11 8.38
N GLN A 259 -36.40 1.32 9.50
CA GLN A 259 -35.25 2.21 9.57
C GLN A 259 -34.02 1.40 9.97
N GLY A 260 -33.14 1.15 8.99
CA GLY A 260 -31.85 0.53 9.25
C GLY A 260 -30.96 1.51 10.02
N GLY A 261 -30.45 1.09 11.18
CA GLY A 261 -29.41 1.82 11.90
C GLY A 261 -28.11 1.76 11.11
N GLN A 262 -27.90 2.71 10.20
CA GLN A 262 -26.63 2.89 9.50
C GLN A 262 -25.51 3.15 10.51
N SER A 263 -24.32 2.61 10.26
CA SER A 263 -23.21 2.77 11.20
C SER A 263 -22.69 4.21 11.20
N PRO A 264 -22.13 4.73 12.31
CA PRO A 264 -21.69 6.14 12.41
C PRO A 264 -20.60 6.59 11.42
N TYR A 265 -20.13 5.72 10.54
CA TYR A 265 -18.99 5.92 9.64
C TYR A 265 -19.39 6.03 8.16
N GLU A 266 -20.65 5.77 7.79
CA GLU A 266 -21.11 5.59 6.40
C GLU A 266 -22.11 6.68 5.98
N SER A 267 -21.71 7.95 6.06
CA SER A 267 -22.52 9.10 5.61
C SER A 267 -21.66 10.33 5.23
N GLY A 268 -21.13 10.35 4.00
CA GLY A 268 -20.60 11.55 3.33
C GLY A 268 -19.80 12.48 4.25
N GLY A 269 -18.72 11.95 4.81
CA GLY A 269 -18.09 12.42 6.05
C GLY A 269 -17.62 13.87 6.06
N LEU A 270 -17.54 14.44 7.27
CA LEU A 270 -16.81 15.68 7.52
C LEU A 270 -15.37 15.32 7.91
N ASP A 271 -14.43 15.48 6.98
CA ASP A 271 -13.09 14.94 7.13
C ASP A 271 -12.20 15.87 7.95
N MET A 272 -11.94 15.47 9.19
CA MET A 272 -11.03 16.15 10.12
C MET A 272 -9.66 15.46 10.12
N MET A 273 -8.62 16.25 9.86
CA MET A 273 -7.22 15.86 10.00
C MET A 273 -6.58 16.69 11.10
N ILE A 274 -5.89 16.04 12.04
CA ILE A 274 -5.04 16.71 13.04
C ILE A 274 -3.61 16.75 12.50
N HIS A 275 -2.95 17.90 12.63
CA HIS A 275 -1.57 18.14 12.22
C HIS A 275 -0.72 18.51 13.43
N THR A 276 0.35 17.77 13.66
CA THR A 276 1.35 18.07 14.68
C THR A 276 2.75 18.07 14.08
N GLY A 277 3.66 18.84 14.67
CA GLY A 277 5.06 18.79 14.28
C GLY A 277 5.98 19.59 15.20
N ILE A 278 7.25 19.20 15.19
CA ILE A 278 8.34 19.82 15.93
C ILE A 278 9.54 19.89 14.99
N ALA A 279 10.02 21.10 14.73
CA ALA A 279 11.26 21.33 13.98
C ALA A 279 12.22 22.24 14.76
N GLY A 280 13.51 22.05 14.55
CA GLY A 280 14.54 22.74 15.30
C GLY A 280 15.96 22.41 14.86
N GLN A 281 16.93 22.95 15.59
CA GLN A 281 18.34 22.63 15.44
C GLN A 281 18.77 21.70 16.58
N LEU A 282 19.71 20.79 16.31
CA LEU A 282 20.49 20.21 17.40
C LEU A 282 21.62 21.19 17.70
N GLN A 283 21.65 21.72 18.92
CA GLN A 283 22.77 22.55 19.36
C GLN A 283 23.77 21.66 20.12
N PRO A 284 25.01 21.49 19.62
CA PRO A 284 26.07 20.90 20.42
C PRO A 284 26.35 21.86 21.58
N VAL A 285 26.23 21.36 22.81
CA VAL A 285 26.57 22.12 24.00
C VAL A 285 27.98 21.73 24.40
N SER A 286 28.86 22.72 24.50
CA SER A 286 30.17 22.53 25.11
C SER A 286 30.23 23.30 26.43
N ARG A 287 30.82 22.66 27.44
CA ARG A 287 30.97 23.23 28.77
C ARG A 287 32.45 23.32 29.11
N LYS A 288 32.88 24.54 29.43
CA LYS A 288 34.25 24.83 29.81
C LYS A 288 34.41 24.59 31.31
N TYR A 289 35.35 23.74 31.66
CA TYR A 289 35.76 23.43 33.02
C TYR A 289 37.18 23.97 33.22
N THR A 290 37.32 24.93 34.12
CA THR A 290 38.64 25.36 34.61
C THR A 290 39.13 24.30 35.60
N LEU A 291 40.23 23.62 35.27
CA LEU A 291 40.93 22.74 36.21
C LEU A 291 42.12 23.51 36.79
N THR A 292 42.11 23.70 38.09
CA THR A 292 43.29 24.15 38.86
C THR A 292 44.19 22.95 39.10
N MET A 293 45.37 22.95 38.49
CA MET A 293 46.39 21.91 38.67
C MET A 293 47.14 22.11 40.00
N GLU A 294 47.92 21.10 40.42
CA GLU A 294 48.64 21.09 41.71
C GLU A 294 49.72 22.19 41.82
N ASP A 295 50.16 22.75 40.68
CA ASP A 295 51.07 23.90 40.55
C ASP A 295 50.34 25.28 40.55
N ASP A 296 49.09 25.34 41.04
CA ASP A 296 48.25 26.56 41.12
C ASP A 296 47.98 27.25 39.77
N SER A 297 47.99 26.46 38.69
CA SER A 297 47.74 26.89 37.30
C SER A 297 46.36 26.47 36.80
N GLU A 298 45.66 27.38 36.11
CA GLU A 298 44.33 27.15 35.54
C GLU A 298 44.41 26.69 34.07
N GLU A 299 43.94 25.47 33.78
CA GLU A 299 43.75 24.97 32.41
C GLU A 299 42.26 24.84 32.07
N VAL A 300 41.82 25.41 30.93
CA VAL A 300 40.41 25.43 30.52
C VAL A 300 40.12 24.29 29.55
N HIS A 301 39.57 23.18 30.05
CA HIS A 301 39.11 22.08 29.21
C HIS A 301 37.68 22.30 28.75
N GLU A 302 37.45 22.17 27.44
CA GLU A 302 36.12 22.25 26.83
C GLU A 302 35.58 20.84 26.57
N VAL A 303 34.58 20.43 27.35
CA VAL A 303 33.96 19.10 27.27
C VAL A 303 32.64 19.21 26.51
N ALA A 304 32.43 18.33 25.52
CA ALA A 304 31.17 18.23 24.81
C ALA A 304 30.11 17.51 25.67
N GLU A 305 29.02 18.21 25.99
CA GLU A 305 27.80 17.64 26.57
C GLU A 305 26.89 17.08 25.45
N PRO A 306 25.98 16.12 25.74
CA PRO A 306 25.05 15.61 24.73
C PRO A 306 24.20 16.74 24.12
N PRO A 307 24.00 16.76 22.78
CA PRO A 307 23.39 17.89 22.10
C PRO A 307 21.92 18.06 22.47
N ILE A 308 21.50 19.30 22.70
CA ILE A 308 20.13 19.63 23.12
C ILE A 308 19.24 19.87 21.89
N LEU A 309 18.01 19.35 21.95
CA LEU A 309 16.94 19.58 20.98
C LEU A 309 16.42 21.02 21.10
N ALA A 310 17.05 21.96 20.42
CA ALA A 310 16.58 23.34 20.32
C ALA A 310 15.42 23.43 19.32
N ALA A 311 14.23 22.96 19.74
CA ALA A 311 12.98 23.14 19.02
C ALA A 311 12.71 24.64 18.83
N ARG A 312 12.44 25.05 17.58
CA ARG A 312 12.14 26.44 17.21
C ARG A 312 10.71 26.58 16.69
N ASP A 313 10.30 25.66 15.84
CA ASP A 313 8.96 25.67 15.23
C ASP A 313 8.14 24.51 15.81
N LEU A 314 7.10 24.85 16.56
CA LEU A 314 6.06 23.92 16.97
C LEU A 314 4.84 24.13 16.07
N ILE A 315 4.34 23.05 15.48
CA ILE A 315 3.13 23.04 14.65
C ILE A 315 2.07 22.24 15.39
N LEU A 316 0.92 22.85 15.63
CA LEU A 316 -0.24 22.18 16.21
C LEU A 316 -1.52 22.80 15.65
N GLY A 317 -2.36 22.00 15.01
CA GLY A 317 -3.64 22.45 14.48
C GLY A 317 -4.51 21.32 13.95
N ALA A 318 -5.69 21.68 13.45
CA ALA A 318 -6.62 20.77 12.81
C ALA A 318 -7.20 21.41 11.54
N SER A 319 -7.39 20.60 10.50
CA SER A 319 -8.09 21.00 9.28
C SER A 319 -9.32 20.13 9.07
N VAL A 320 -10.47 20.77 8.90
CA VAL A 320 -11.74 20.15 8.57
C VAL A 320 -12.05 20.44 7.10
N SER A 321 -12.48 19.44 6.33
CA SER A 321 -12.85 19.60 4.92
C SER A 321 -14.17 18.91 4.56
N ARG A 322 -14.89 19.52 3.61
CA ARG A 322 -16.13 18.98 3.04
C ARG A 322 -16.22 19.32 1.56
N VAL A 323 -16.58 18.35 0.73
CA VAL A 323 -17.02 18.59 -0.65
C VAL A 323 -18.55 18.66 -0.65
N PHE A 324 -19.10 19.74 -1.19
CA PHE A 324 -20.53 19.89 -1.43
C PHE A 324 -20.85 19.49 -2.87
N GLY A 325 -21.77 18.54 -3.02
CA GLY A 325 -22.29 18.10 -4.32
C GLY A 325 -23.32 19.09 -4.91
N ASP A 326 -24.33 18.56 -5.58
CA ASP A 326 -25.46 19.37 -6.04
C ASP A 326 -26.41 19.71 -4.86
N PHE A 327 -27.05 20.88 -4.95
CA PHE A 327 -28.10 21.33 -4.05
C PHE A 327 -29.48 21.45 -4.75
N ALA A 328 -29.60 21.07 -6.03
CA ALA A 328 -30.84 21.06 -6.80
C ALA A 328 -31.86 20.00 -6.32
N GLY A 329 -32.32 20.13 -5.08
CA GLY A 329 -33.27 19.22 -4.42
C GLY A 329 -33.24 19.26 -2.89
N SER A 330 -32.28 19.94 -2.27
CA SER A 330 -32.14 19.97 -0.80
C SER A 330 -33.27 20.78 -0.14
N LYS A 331 -34.15 20.09 0.61
CA LYS A 331 -35.20 20.74 1.41
C LYS A 331 -34.57 21.39 2.64
N GLY A 332 -34.81 22.69 2.84
CA GLY A 332 -34.36 23.45 4.01
C GLY A 332 -33.48 24.64 3.65
N ILE A 333 -32.70 25.13 4.61
CA ILE A 333 -31.93 26.38 4.51
C ILE A 333 -30.90 26.35 3.36
N LEU A 334 -30.30 25.20 3.07
CA LEU A 334 -29.33 25.05 1.98
C LEU A 334 -29.96 25.16 0.58
N GLY A 335 -31.28 25.00 0.44
CA GLY A 335 -32.02 25.26 -0.80
C GLY A 335 -32.31 26.74 -1.07
N TRP A 336 -31.90 27.66 -0.17
CA TRP A 336 -32.10 29.09 -0.34
C TRP A 336 -31.06 29.71 -1.28
N LYS A 337 -31.46 30.69 -2.08
CA LYS A 337 -30.68 31.25 -3.21
C LYS A 337 -29.22 31.70 -2.92
N PRO A 338 -28.82 32.23 -1.74
CA PRO A 338 -27.39 32.49 -1.49
C PRO A 338 -26.57 31.21 -1.32
N PHE A 339 -27.16 30.10 -0.85
CA PHE A 339 -26.44 28.85 -0.60
C PHE A 339 -26.23 27.99 -1.86
N SER A 340 -27.00 28.22 -2.94
CA SER A 340 -26.69 27.61 -4.25
C SER A 340 -25.36 28.12 -4.84
N PHE A 341 -24.70 29.11 -4.23
CA PHE A 341 -23.31 29.43 -4.56
C PHE A 341 -22.33 28.32 -4.13
N PHE A 342 -22.67 27.46 -3.16
CA PHE A 342 -21.81 26.38 -2.68
C PHE A 342 -22.01 25.04 -3.41
N SER A 343 -22.91 24.94 -4.38
CA SER A 343 -23.06 23.73 -5.21
C SER A 343 -21.75 23.42 -5.95
N TYR A 344 -21.31 22.16 -5.92
CA TYR A 344 -20.04 21.70 -6.51
C TYR A 344 -18.83 22.51 -6.03
N SER A 345 -18.75 22.79 -4.72
CA SER A 345 -17.63 23.47 -4.09
C SER A 345 -17.01 22.65 -2.97
N GLY A 346 -15.68 22.69 -2.88
CA GLY A 346 -14.94 22.18 -1.73
C GLY A 346 -14.70 23.31 -0.74
N VAL A 347 -15.07 23.12 0.52
CA VAL A 347 -14.76 24.04 1.61
C VAL A 347 -13.86 23.33 2.61
N SER A 348 -12.78 24.00 3.03
CA SER A 348 -12.00 23.57 4.18
C SER A 348 -11.67 24.73 5.12
N ALA A 349 -11.61 24.42 6.40
CA ALA A 349 -11.20 25.35 7.45
C ALA A 349 -10.06 24.71 8.26
N THR A 350 -8.95 25.42 8.35
CA THR A 350 -7.74 25.01 9.08
C THR A 350 -7.52 25.97 10.23
N ALA A 351 -7.56 25.47 11.46
CA ALA A 351 -7.21 26.21 12.66
C ALA A 351 -5.84 25.73 13.16
N MET A 352 -4.86 26.64 13.20
CA MET A 352 -3.56 26.44 13.85
C MET A 352 -3.58 27.11 15.21
N LEU A 353 -2.95 26.48 16.19
CA LEU A 353 -2.71 27.00 17.54
C LEU A 353 -1.23 27.40 17.71
N LEU A 354 -0.32 26.62 17.14
CA LEU A 354 1.13 26.87 17.14
C LEU A 354 1.67 26.88 15.69
N PRO A 355 2.66 27.74 15.36
CA PRO A 355 3.39 28.63 16.28
C PRO A 355 2.63 29.92 16.62
N VAL A 356 1.64 30.32 15.81
CA VAL A 356 0.78 31.48 16.03
C VAL A 356 -0.69 31.07 15.81
N PRO A 357 -1.62 31.43 16.70
CA PRO A 357 -3.03 31.09 16.53
C PRO A 357 -3.58 31.75 15.27
N SER A 358 -4.09 30.95 14.33
CA SER A 358 -4.59 31.44 13.05
C SER A 358 -5.66 30.55 12.45
N ILE A 359 -6.59 31.14 11.69
CA ILE A 359 -7.68 30.45 11.01
C ILE A 359 -7.60 30.74 9.51
N GLU A 360 -7.30 29.71 8.73
CA GLU A 360 -7.36 29.74 7.27
C GLU A 360 -8.66 29.07 6.80
N THR A 361 -9.43 29.75 5.97
CA THR A 361 -10.57 29.16 5.25
C THR A 361 -10.25 29.11 3.76
N LYS A 362 -10.69 28.05 3.08
CA LYS A 362 -10.49 27.82 1.64
C LYS A 362 -11.80 27.42 0.98
N LEU A 363 -12.13 28.07 -0.13
CA LEU A 363 -13.26 27.75 -1.01
C LEU A 363 -12.72 27.44 -2.41
N VAL A 364 -12.83 26.17 -2.81
CA VAL A 364 -12.48 25.68 -4.14
C VAL A 364 -13.77 25.51 -4.95
N LYS A 365 -13.88 26.20 -6.10
CA LYS A 365 -15.05 26.13 -6.97
C LYS A 365 -14.66 26.13 -8.45
N ALA A 366 -15.37 25.33 -9.25
CA ALA A 366 -15.31 25.42 -10.71
C ALA A 366 -16.24 26.55 -11.21
N VAL A 367 -15.70 27.45 -12.03
CA VAL A 367 -16.43 28.61 -12.58
C VAL A 367 -16.28 28.61 -14.11
N GLN A 368 -17.41 28.59 -14.81
CA GLN A 368 -17.47 28.62 -16.27
C GLN A 368 -18.09 29.96 -16.72
N PRO A 369 -17.29 31.02 -16.93
CA PRO A 369 -17.82 32.36 -17.24
C PRO A 369 -18.40 32.48 -18.67
N ILE A 370 -18.01 31.57 -19.57
CA ILE A 370 -18.53 31.49 -20.94
C ILE A 370 -19.00 30.05 -21.18
N PRO A 371 -20.31 29.81 -21.45
CA PRO A 371 -20.83 28.48 -21.75
C PRO A 371 -20.05 27.79 -22.88
N GLY A 372 -19.80 26.48 -22.73
CA GLY A 372 -19.05 25.68 -23.69
C GLY A 372 -17.52 25.81 -23.59
N THR A 373 -16.97 26.72 -22.77
CA THR A 373 -15.52 26.79 -22.52
C THR A 373 -15.10 25.89 -21.34
N LYS A 374 -13.84 25.41 -21.33
CA LYS A 374 -13.30 24.66 -20.17
C LYS A 374 -13.33 25.54 -18.91
N PRO A 375 -13.83 25.05 -17.76
CA PRO A 375 -14.01 25.86 -16.56
C PRO A 375 -12.66 26.26 -15.93
N PHE A 376 -12.68 27.38 -15.21
CA PHE A 376 -11.61 27.80 -14.32
C PHE A 376 -11.83 27.15 -12.96
N ARG A 377 -10.80 26.53 -12.37
CA ARG A 377 -10.82 26.12 -10.96
C ARG A 377 -10.27 27.29 -10.15
N VAL A 378 -11.16 27.97 -9.43
CA VAL A 378 -10.82 29.08 -8.54
C VAL A 378 -10.75 28.54 -7.12
N ASN A 379 -9.66 28.85 -6.42
CA ASN A 379 -9.42 28.54 -5.02
C ASN A 379 -9.19 29.87 -4.29
N LEU A 380 -10.16 30.26 -3.48
CA LEU A 380 -10.10 31.47 -2.65
C LEU A 380 -9.69 31.05 -1.24
N SER A 381 -8.57 31.58 -0.74
CA SER A 381 -8.20 31.44 0.67
C SER A 381 -8.41 32.76 1.42
N THR A 382 -8.71 32.66 2.70
CA THR A 382 -8.87 33.82 3.60
C THR A 382 -8.30 33.43 4.95
N THR A 383 -7.19 34.07 5.33
CA THR A 383 -6.40 33.73 6.53
C THR A 383 -6.43 34.85 7.55
N LEU A 384 -6.90 34.50 8.74
CA LEU A 384 -6.93 35.33 9.94
C LEU A 384 -5.71 34.99 10.81
N LEU A 385 -4.64 35.77 10.69
CA LEU A 385 -3.44 35.66 11.54
C LEU A 385 -3.53 36.56 12.80
N HIS A 386 -4.33 37.62 12.71
CA HIS A 386 -4.52 38.62 13.75
C HIS A 386 -6.00 39.04 13.83
N SER A 387 -6.33 39.87 14.82
CA SER A 387 -7.65 40.47 14.94
C SER A 387 -8.01 41.34 13.72
N VAL A 388 -9.17 41.09 13.12
CA VAL A 388 -9.71 41.80 11.94
C VAL A 388 -9.73 43.32 12.12
N PHE A 389 -9.88 43.79 13.36
CA PHE A 389 -9.80 45.22 13.68
C PHE A 389 -8.43 45.80 13.31
N ARG A 390 -7.31 45.18 13.72
CA ARG A 390 -5.95 45.70 13.46
C ARG A 390 -5.51 45.62 12.00
N CYS A 391 -5.88 44.55 11.31
CA CYS A 391 -5.60 44.38 9.88
C CYS A 391 -6.69 43.53 9.20
N PRO A 392 -6.98 43.78 7.91
CA PRO A 392 -7.85 42.91 7.12
C PRO A 392 -7.30 41.47 7.08
N PRO A 393 -8.16 40.46 6.86
CA PRO A 393 -7.71 39.10 6.60
C PRO A 393 -6.83 39.05 5.35
N ILE A 394 -5.84 38.17 5.35
CA ILE A 394 -5.01 37.91 4.16
C ILE A 394 -5.89 37.19 3.15
N VAL A 395 -6.07 37.75 1.96
CA VAL A 395 -6.84 37.14 0.87
C VAL A 395 -5.88 36.49 -0.11
N GLY A 396 -6.11 35.21 -0.41
CA GLY A 396 -5.43 34.47 -1.47
C GLY A 396 -6.40 34.10 -2.59
N VAL A 397 -5.93 34.22 -3.83
CA VAL A 397 -6.68 33.87 -5.05
C VAL A 397 -5.78 33.04 -5.95
N GLN A 398 -6.07 31.75 -6.04
CA GLN A 398 -5.42 30.83 -6.98
C GLN A 398 -6.43 30.46 -8.08
N VAL A 399 -6.11 30.79 -9.33
CA VAL A 399 -6.90 30.46 -10.52
C VAL A 399 -6.12 29.47 -11.36
N VAL A 400 -6.69 28.30 -11.62
CA VAL A 400 -6.12 27.29 -12.54
C VAL A 400 -7.07 27.10 -13.73
N ARG A 401 -6.52 27.07 -14.94
CA ARG A 401 -7.28 26.85 -16.18
C ARG A 401 -6.54 25.86 -17.09
N GLU A 402 -7.24 24.87 -17.61
CA GLU A 402 -6.71 24.03 -18.69
C GLU A 402 -6.70 24.81 -20.02
N ILE A 403 -5.56 24.86 -20.70
CA ILE A 403 -5.35 25.56 -21.99
C ILE A 403 -5.40 24.59 -23.18
N GLY A 404 -5.03 23.33 -22.95
CA GLY A 404 -5.06 22.24 -23.92
C GLY A 404 -4.78 20.93 -23.21
N ASP A 405 -4.92 19.79 -23.88
CA ASP A 405 -5.00 18.45 -23.25
C ASP A 405 -3.96 18.19 -22.14
N GLY A 406 -4.42 18.25 -20.89
CA GLY A 406 -3.60 18.05 -19.68
C GLY A 406 -2.67 19.21 -19.29
N LYS A 407 -2.61 20.28 -20.08
CA LYS A 407 -1.78 21.48 -19.84
C LYS A 407 -2.59 22.59 -19.18
N HIS A 408 -2.10 23.08 -18.05
CA HIS A 408 -2.76 24.04 -17.20
C HIS A 408 -1.92 25.32 -17.07
N SER A 409 -2.53 26.49 -17.25
CA SER A 409 -1.98 27.73 -16.68
C SER A 409 -2.51 27.92 -15.27
N PHE A 410 -1.69 28.46 -14.38
CA PHE A 410 -2.13 28.89 -13.07
C PHE A 410 -1.59 30.28 -12.74
N CYS A 411 -2.38 31.02 -11.96
CA CYS A 411 -2.02 32.28 -11.35
C CYS A 411 -2.39 32.18 -9.88
N ASN A 412 -1.47 32.52 -8.99
CA ASN A 412 -1.61 32.49 -7.55
C ASN A 412 -1.24 33.88 -7.03
N TRP A 413 -2.11 34.50 -6.25
CA TRP A 413 -1.88 35.81 -5.66
C TRP A 413 -2.30 35.79 -4.20
N SER A 414 -1.52 36.43 -3.33
CA SER A 414 -1.94 36.78 -1.97
C SER A 414 -1.69 38.26 -1.69
N SER A 415 -2.60 38.88 -0.95
CA SER A 415 -2.42 40.25 -0.47
C SER A 415 -1.20 40.41 0.44
N GLY A 416 -0.81 39.34 1.13
CA GLY A 416 0.00 39.44 2.35
C GLY A 416 -0.74 40.23 3.44
N ILE A 417 0.00 40.66 4.45
CA ILE A 417 -0.50 41.62 5.45
C ILE A 417 -0.41 43.04 4.87
N VAL A 418 -1.55 43.73 4.84
CA VAL A 418 -1.71 45.11 4.33
C VAL A 418 -2.51 45.89 5.38
N PRO A 419 -2.18 47.15 5.71
CA PRO A 419 -2.99 47.95 6.62
C PRO A 419 -4.38 48.27 6.04
N TRP A 420 -5.36 48.53 6.90
CA TRP A 420 -6.69 48.98 6.47
C TRP A 420 -6.59 50.28 5.65
N PRO A 421 -7.24 50.36 4.47
CA PRO A 421 -7.35 51.62 3.72
C PRO A 421 -7.98 52.72 4.57
N GLU A 422 -7.44 53.94 4.47
CA GLU A 422 -7.82 55.07 5.31
C GLU A 422 -9.32 55.42 5.25
N THR A 423 -9.93 55.28 4.08
CA THR A 423 -11.38 55.42 3.88
C THR A 423 -12.21 54.40 4.66
N LEU A 424 -11.73 53.15 4.78
CA LEU A 424 -12.37 52.10 5.55
C LEU A 424 -12.13 52.27 7.05
N LYS A 425 -10.95 52.77 7.47
CA LYS A 425 -10.73 53.17 8.87
C LYS A 425 -11.75 54.22 9.31
N VAL A 426 -11.95 55.28 8.52
CA VAL A 426 -12.92 56.35 8.82
C VAL A 426 -14.36 55.82 8.85
N LEU A 427 -14.73 54.96 7.91
CA LEU A 427 -16.08 54.36 7.85
C LEU A 427 -16.35 53.39 9.00
N LEU A 428 -15.35 52.62 9.44
CA LEU A 428 -15.49 51.59 10.47
C LEU A 428 -15.13 52.06 11.89
N ALA A 429 -14.58 53.26 12.07
CA ALA A 429 -14.21 53.83 13.37
C ALA A 429 -15.29 53.71 14.48
N PRO A 430 -16.61 53.77 14.22
CA PRO A 430 -17.63 53.53 15.26
C PRO A 430 -17.64 52.10 15.83
N PHE A 431 -17.02 51.13 15.16
CA PHE A 431 -17.02 49.71 15.51
C PHE A 431 -15.71 49.22 16.15
N GLY A 432 -14.66 50.04 16.19
CA GLY A 432 -13.36 49.66 16.77
C GLY A 432 -12.20 50.57 16.33
N ASN A 433 -11.00 50.31 16.85
CA ASN A 433 -9.77 50.91 16.35
C ASN A 433 -9.20 50.06 15.20
N PHE A 434 -8.89 50.69 14.07
CA PHE A 434 -8.43 50.04 12.83
C PHE A 434 -6.98 50.37 12.45
N ASP A 435 -6.18 50.84 13.41
CA ASP A 435 -4.72 51.00 13.25
C ASP A 435 -3.95 49.69 13.49
N MET A 436 -2.81 49.58 12.79
CA MET A 436 -1.88 48.46 12.88
C MET A 436 -0.76 48.82 13.86
N ASP A 437 -0.63 48.07 14.95
CA ASP A 437 0.45 48.26 15.92
C ASP A 437 1.83 48.01 15.29
N VAL A 438 2.85 48.75 15.74
CA VAL A 438 4.25 48.55 15.32
C VAL A 438 4.73 47.12 15.58
N GLN A 439 4.29 46.50 16.68
CA GLN A 439 4.57 45.09 16.99
C GLN A 439 3.91 44.12 15.99
N THR A 440 2.73 44.48 15.46
CA THR A 440 2.04 43.71 14.42
C THR A 440 2.71 43.88 13.07
N ALA A 441 3.23 45.07 12.75
CA ALA A 441 3.98 45.31 11.50
C ALA A 441 5.35 44.59 11.48
N LEU A 442 6.08 44.63 12.60
CA LEU A 442 7.44 44.08 12.72
C LEU A 442 7.49 42.59 13.14
N PHE A 443 6.38 41.87 13.15
CA PHE A 443 6.36 40.49 13.63
C PHE A 443 7.11 39.54 12.68
N PRO A 444 8.14 38.80 13.16
CA PRO A 444 8.90 37.89 12.31
C PRO A 444 8.02 36.73 11.83
N GLY A 445 8.04 36.46 10.52
CA GLY A 445 7.16 35.47 9.88
C GLY A 445 5.89 36.05 9.24
N ASN A 446 5.67 37.36 9.31
CA ASN A 446 4.60 38.04 8.58
C ASN A 446 4.68 37.78 7.06
N PRO A 447 3.64 37.19 6.42
CA PRO A 447 3.65 36.96 4.99
C PRO A 447 3.47 38.28 4.21
N GLY A 448 4.49 38.66 3.46
CA GLY A 448 4.38 39.70 2.43
C GLY A 448 3.47 39.26 1.27
N SER A 449 3.07 40.21 0.41
CA SER A 449 2.30 39.89 -0.80
C SER A 449 3.10 38.93 -1.69
N HIS A 450 2.43 37.93 -2.24
CA HIS A 450 3.04 36.96 -3.14
C HIS A 450 2.24 36.89 -4.44
N PHE A 451 2.94 36.83 -5.56
CA PHE A 451 2.39 36.59 -6.88
C PHE A 451 3.19 35.50 -7.57
N GLU A 452 2.51 34.49 -8.10
CA GLU A 452 3.12 33.43 -8.90
C GLU A 452 2.27 33.21 -10.15
N PHE A 453 2.91 33.17 -11.31
CA PHE A 453 2.26 32.85 -12.58
C PHE A 453 3.05 31.78 -13.31
N GLY A 454 2.38 30.74 -13.81
CA GLY A 454 3.06 29.63 -14.45
C GLY A 454 2.21 28.74 -15.33
N PHE A 455 2.90 27.84 -16.01
CA PHE A 455 2.34 26.75 -16.80
C PHE A 455 2.78 25.42 -16.20
N MET A 456 1.88 24.46 -16.13
CA MET A 456 2.16 23.11 -15.66
C MET A 456 1.45 22.05 -16.49
N SER A 457 2.12 20.92 -16.67
CA SER A 457 1.54 19.66 -17.13
C SER A 457 1.63 18.68 -15.97
N PRO A 458 0.56 18.45 -15.19
CA PRO A 458 0.49 17.28 -14.31
C PRO A 458 0.65 15.97 -15.10
N PRO A 459 1.00 14.85 -14.43
CA PRO A 459 0.92 13.54 -15.07
C PRO A 459 -0.54 13.22 -15.44
N LYS A 460 -0.74 12.45 -16.52
CA LYS A 460 -2.08 12.09 -17.03
C LYS A 460 -2.94 11.32 -16.01
N SER A 461 -2.28 10.70 -15.04
CA SER A 461 -2.83 10.00 -13.88
C SER A 461 -2.48 10.81 -12.62
N PRO A 462 -3.43 11.50 -11.97
CA PRO A 462 -3.20 12.02 -10.63
C PRO A 462 -3.04 10.84 -9.68
N LEU A 463 -1.90 10.78 -9.00
CA LEU A 463 -1.52 9.64 -8.14
C LEU A 463 -2.19 9.76 -6.76
N ASN A 464 -3.53 9.73 -6.74
CA ASN A 464 -4.38 9.80 -5.54
C ASN A 464 -4.26 8.52 -4.70
N ALA A 465 -3.16 8.38 -3.97
CA ALA A 465 -2.94 7.31 -2.98
C ALA A 465 -3.74 7.55 -1.67
N ALA A 466 -5.01 7.96 -1.79
CA ALA A 466 -5.87 8.38 -0.68
C ALA A 466 -7.39 8.43 -0.98
N THR A 467 -7.84 8.19 -2.22
CA THR A 467 -9.27 8.16 -2.59
C THR A 467 -9.53 7.01 -3.56
N LEU A 468 -9.71 5.81 -3.02
CA LEU A 468 -10.49 4.75 -3.65
C LEU A 468 -11.84 4.73 -2.93
N ASP A 469 -12.65 5.75 -3.21
CA ASP A 469 -14.06 5.77 -2.82
C ASP A 469 -14.81 4.87 -3.82
N ASP A 470 -14.67 3.55 -3.65
CA ASP A 470 -15.44 2.54 -4.37
C ASP A 470 -16.81 2.36 -3.66
N ASP A 471 -17.66 3.38 -3.73
CA ASP A 471 -19.09 3.32 -3.36
C ASP A 471 -19.92 2.76 -4.54
N ASP A 472 -20.83 1.84 -4.24
CA ASP A 472 -21.91 1.28 -5.08
C ASP A 472 -21.57 0.59 -6.42
N ALA A 473 -21.32 -0.73 -6.37
CA ALA A 473 -22.05 -1.72 -7.19
C ALA A 473 -21.83 -3.18 -6.69
N ASP A 474 -22.90 -3.98 -6.59
CA ASP A 474 -22.82 -5.44 -6.41
C ASP A 474 -22.74 -6.16 -7.78
N VAL A 475 -21.65 -6.90 -8.06
CA VAL A 475 -21.57 -7.95 -9.10
C VAL A 475 -20.74 -9.14 -8.56
N GLU A 476 -20.72 -10.28 -9.26
CA GLU A 476 -20.22 -11.57 -8.77
C GLU A 476 -18.72 -11.81 -9.12
N GLU A 477 -17.87 -12.13 -8.13
CA GLU A 477 -16.43 -12.43 -8.31
C GLU A 477 -16.18 -13.77 -9.08
N GLU A 478 -16.33 -13.78 -10.40
CA GLU A 478 -15.45 -14.57 -11.29
C GLU A 478 -14.82 -13.72 -12.41
N ASP A 479 -15.49 -12.66 -12.91
CA ASP A 479 -14.95 -11.78 -13.97
C ASP A 479 -14.23 -10.51 -13.44
N GLU A 480 -14.48 -10.07 -12.21
CA GLU A 480 -14.01 -8.76 -11.71
C GLU A 480 -12.47 -8.65 -11.52
N ASP A 481 -11.78 -9.77 -11.31
CA ASP A 481 -10.31 -9.80 -11.22
C ASP A 481 -9.67 -9.47 -12.60
N GLU A 482 -10.38 -9.73 -13.71
CA GLU A 482 -10.01 -9.20 -15.03
C GLU A 482 -10.23 -7.68 -15.10
N GLU A 483 -11.39 -7.15 -14.73
CA GLU A 483 -11.72 -5.70 -14.75
C GLU A 483 -10.76 -4.88 -13.87
N HIS A 484 -10.57 -5.24 -12.59
CA HIS A 484 -9.65 -4.53 -11.70
C HIS A 484 -8.19 -4.66 -12.15
N THR A 485 -7.76 -5.82 -12.66
CA THR A 485 -6.41 -5.91 -13.23
C THR A 485 -6.29 -5.17 -14.56
N MET A 486 -7.34 -5.06 -15.37
CA MET A 486 -7.41 -4.27 -16.61
C MET A 486 -7.35 -2.78 -16.32
N MET A 487 -8.06 -2.29 -15.31
CA MET A 487 -7.98 -0.91 -14.84
C MET A 487 -6.58 -0.59 -14.29
N ARG A 488 -6.00 -1.49 -13.47
CA ARG A 488 -4.57 -1.37 -13.05
C ARG A 488 -3.61 -1.41 -14.23
N LYS A 489 -3.79 -2.30 -15.22
CA LYS A 489 -2.97 -2.39 -16.45
C LYS A 489 -3.08 -1.10 -17.28
N LYS A 490 -4.27 -0.51 -17.37
CA LYS A 490 -4.61 0.72 -18.12
C LYS A 490 -4.04 1.97 -17.45
N GLN A 491 -4.15 2.08 -16.12
CA GLN A 491 -3.47 3.10 -15.31
C GLN A 491 -1.94 2.98 -15.42
N THR A 492 -1.39 1.78 -15.19
CA THR A 492 0.07 1.54 -15.30
C THR A 492 0.60 1.80 -16.73
N ALA A 493 -0.19 1.55 -17.76
CA ALA A 493 0.17 1.87 -19.15
C ALA A 493 0.20 3.40 -19.42
N ALA A 494 -0.64 4.20 -18.74
CA ALA A 494 -0.55 5.66 -18.76
C ALA A 494 0.65 6.18 -17.95
N ASP A 495 0.95 5.55 -16.80
CA ASP A 495 2.10 5.84 -15.94
C ASP A 495 3.47 5.57 -16.60
N LYS A 496 3.49 4.88 -17.75
CA LYS A 496 4.72 4.37 -18.38
C LYS A 496 5.75 5.45 -18.71
N ALA A 497 5.31 6.70 -18.92
CA ALA A 497 6.19 7.87 -18.96
C ALA A 497 5.97 8.81 -17.75
N ALA A 498 4.72 8.98 -17.30
CA ALA A 498 4.32 9.89 -16.21
C ALA A 498 5.03 11.26 -16.22
N GLU A 499 5.28 11.79 -17.42
CA GLU A 499 5.95 13.07 -17.62
C GLU A 499 5.09 14.20 -17.05
N SER A 500 5.72 15.02 -16.23
CA SER A 500 5.09 16.16 -15.58
C SER A 500 6.09 17.31 -15.47
N TRP A 501 5.68 18.53 -15.75
CA TRP A 501 6.54 19.71 -15.65
C TRP A 501 5.78 20.94 -15.17
N GLN A 502 6.50 21.91 -14.62
CA GLN A 502 5.99 23.21 -14.16
C GLN A 502 7.07 24.26 -14.46
N ALA A 503 6.68 25.37 -15.06
CA ALA A 503 7.50 26.56 -15.24
C ALA A 503 6.73 27.74 -14.65
N ALA A 504 7.28 28.40 -13.64
CA ALA A 504 6.62 29.46 -12.88
C ALA A 504 7.56 30.65 -12.66
N VAL A 505 7.00 31.85 -12.71
CA VAL A 505 7.62 33.09 -12.25
C VAL A 505 7.03 33.39 -10.88
N THR A 506 7.87 33.48 -9.85
CA THR A 506 7.48 33.90 -8.50
C THR A 506 7.92 35.33 -8.25
N ALA A 507 7.10 36.10 -7.54
CA ALA A 507 7.38 37.46 -7.10
C ALA A 507 6.84 37.68 -5.68
N ASN A 508 7.61 38.40 -4.88
CA ASN A 508 7.39 38.76 -3.49
C ASN A 508 8.27 40.00 -3.21
N PRO A 509 7.89 40.94 -2.32
CA PRO A 509 8.71 42.09 -1.95
C PRO A 509 10.17 41.78 -1.59
N MET A 510 10.48 40.58 -1.08
CA MET A 510 11.84 40.15 -0.73
C MET A 510 12.51 39.31 -1.82
N THR A 511 11.77 38.61 -2.68
CA THR A 511 12.31 37.66 -3.66
C THR A 511 11.48 37.60 -4.93
N THR A 512 12.15 37.62 -6.08
CA THR A 512 11.54 37.29 -7.39
C THR A 512 12.45 36.26 -8.06
N GLY A 513 11.87 35.34 -8.83
CA GLY A 513 12.65 34.27 -9.46
C GLY A 513 11.86 33.40 -10.44
N LEU A 514 12.60 32.49 -11.08
CA LEU A 514 12.08 31.49 -12.00
C LEU A 514 12.21 30.10 -11.36
N VAL A 515 11.13 29.33 -11.33
CA VAL A 515 11.10 27.95 -10.86
C VAL A 515 10.74 27.03 -12.01
N PHE A 516 11.61 26.06 -12.30
CA PHE A 516 11.37 25.02 -13.29
C PHE A 516 11.47 23.64 -12.65
N ASN A 517 10.38 22.89 -12.67
CA ASN A 517 10.31 21.50 -12.23
C ASN A 517 10.03 20.62 -13.45
N TYR A 518 10.81 19.54 -13.62
CA TYR A 518 10.59 18.49 -14.62
C TYR A 518 10.71 17.13 -13.96
N ALA A 519 9.74 16.25 -14.19
CA ALA A 519 9.78 14.89 -13.65
C ALA A 519 9.27 13.86 -14.65
N ARG A 520 9.90 12.68 -14.67
CA ARG A 520 9.64 11.61 -15.63
C ARG A 520 9.98 10.23 -15.05
N ASN A 521 9.17 9.24 -15.39
CA ASN A 521 9.54 7.84 -15.18
C ASN A 521 10.57 7.41 -16.24
N ILE A 522 11.79 7.12 -15.78
CA ILE A 522 12.86 6.50 -16.57
C ILE A 522 12.98 5.00 -16.22
N PHE A 523 13.68 4.25 -17.07
CA PHE A 523 13.85 2.80 -17.00
C PHE A 523 12.58 1.94 -17.18
N SER A 524 11.40 2.56 -17.23
CA SER A 524 10.11 1.97 -17.59
C SER A 524 10.10 1.40 -19.01
N GLY A 525 9.56 0.18 -19.18
CA GLY A 525 9.50 -0.47 -20.49
C GLY A 525 9.39 -1.99 -20.39
N LYS A 526 8.74 -2.61 -21.38
CA LYS A 526 8.77 -4.07 -21.51
C LYS A 526 10.21 -4.51 -21.81
N PRO A 527 10.78 -5.51 -21.12
CA PRO A 527 12.16 -5.91 -21.35
C PRO A 527 12.31 -6.49 -22.77
N ALA A 528 13.17 -5.88 -23.59
CA ALA A 528 13.28 -6.12 -25.04
C ALA A 528 13.54 -7.58 -25.51
N ASN A 529 13.78 -8.52 -24.58
CA ASN A 529 14.05 -9.93 -24.85
C ASN A 529 12.88 -10.85 -24.46
N GLU A 530 11.69 -10.31 -24.19
CA GLU A 530 10.49 -11.08 -23.86
C GLU A 530 9.77 -11.58 -25.11
N VAL A 531 10.23 -12.73 -25.62
CA VAL A 531 9.50 -13.52 -26.63
C VAL A 531 8.15 -13.92 -26.05
N ALA A 532 7.06 -13.61 -26.76
CA ALA A 532 5.71 -14.03 -26.40
C ALA A 532 5.65 -15.57 -26.24
N ARG A 533 4.92 -16.02 -25.22
CA ARG A 533 4.71 -17.43 -24.88
C ARG A 533 3.22 -17.72 -24.88
N SER A 534 2.83 -18.99 -25.04
CA SER A 534 1.47 -19.37 -24.66
C SER A 534 1.33 -19.19 -23.14
N GLU A 535 0.28 -18.51 -22.72
CA GLU A 535 -0.14 -18.45 -21.30
C GLU A 535 -1.05 -19.65 -20.96
N TRP A 536 -1.59 -20.27 -22.01
CA TRP A 536 -2.46 -21.44 -21.96
C TRP A 536 -1.68 -22.77 -21.96
N SER A 537 -2.18 -23.74 -21.19
CA SER A 537 -1.83 -25.16 -21.31
C SER A 537 -3.03 -26.07 -20.99
N SER A 538 -2.89 -27.39 -21.24
CA SER A 538 -3.97 -28.38 -21.10
C SER A 538 -4.45 -28.67 -19.66
N GLU A 539 -3.94 -27.97 -18.65
CA GLU A 539 -4.45 -28.00 -17.27
C GLU A 539 -5.28 -26.76 -16.91
N ASN A 540 -4.95 -25.57 -17.46
CA ASN A 540 -5.68 -24.31 -17.29
C ASN A 540 -4.98 -23.15 -18.04
N HIS A 541 -5.58 -21.95 -17.99
CA HIS A 541 -4.81 -20.71 -18.17
C HIS A 541 -3.78 -20.56 -17.03
N TYR A 542 -2.53 -20.30 -17.38
CA TYR A 542 -1.49 -19.94 -16.42
C TYR A 542 -0.98 -18.55 -16.75
N ALA A 543 -1.60 -17.55 -16.12
CA ALA A 543 -1.11 -16.18 -16.13
C ALA A 543 0.40 -16.21 -15.83
N VAL A 544 1.20 -15.86 -16.83
CA VAL A 544 2.62 -15.66 -16.61
C VAL A 544 2.68 -14.52 -15.61
N PRO A 545 3.38 -14.65 -14.46
CA PRO A 545 3.46 -13.56 -13.51
C PRO A 545 3.86 -12.31 -14.27
N ALA A 546 2.97 -11.30 -14.21
CA ALA A 546 3.10 -10.08 -14.99
C ALA A 546 4.55 -9.63 -14.87
N ALA A 547 5.16 -9.26 -15.99
CA ALA A 547 6.51 -8.72 -15.94
C ALA A 547 6.46 -7.54 -14.97
N ASP A 548 7.08 -7.70 -13.79
CA ASP A 548 7.16 -6.68 -12.75
C ASP A 548 7.88 -5.51 -13.42
N GLU A 549 7.10 -4.55 -13.98
CA GLU A 549 7.61 -3.65 -15.03
C GLU A 549 8.78 -2.89 -14.39
N PRO A 550 9.98 -2.97 -14.99
CA PRO A 550 11.26 -2.82 -14.29
C PRO A 550 11.26 -1.55 -13.46
N LYS A 551 11.09 -1.72 -12.13
CA LYS A 551 10.39 -0.75 -11.28
C LYS A 551 10.93 0.65 -11.51
N ALA A 552 10.12 1.48 -12.15
CA ALA A 552 10.59 2.71 -12.75
C ALA A 552 11.22 3.64 -11.71
N VAL A 553 12.26 4.35 -12.13
CA VAL A 553 12.80 5.46 -11.35
C VAL A 553 12.07 6.71 -11.82
N ARG A 554 11.32 7.35 -10.93
CA ARG A 554 10.81 8.69 -11.17
C ARG A 554 11.95 9.66 -10.87
N LEU A 555 12.57 10.15 -11.94
CA LEU A 555 13.58 11.20 -11.89
C LEU A 555 12.84 12.54 -11.81
N GLU A 556 13.15 13.34 -10.80
CA GLU A 556 12.63 14.70 -10.62
C GLU A 556 13.82 15.67 -10.64
N VAL A 557 13.72 16.74 -11.43
CA VAL A 557 14.74 17.77 -11.65
C VAL A 557 14.07 19.12 -11.38
N GLN A 558 14.58 19.83 -10.38
CA GLN A 558 14.18 21.17 -9.99
C GLN A 558 15.34 22.13 -10.27
N ALA A 559 15.03 23.28 -10.84
CA ALA A 559 15.94 24.41 -11.01
C ALA A 559 15.25 25.69 -10.58
N THR A 560 15.97 26.56 -9.87
CA THR A 560 15.48 27.81 -9.31
C THR A 560 16.51 28.91 -9.55
N VAL A 561 16.10 29.98 -10.24
CA VAL A 561 16.96 31.14 -10.52
C VAL A 561 16.39 32.36 -9.81
N GLY A 562 17.13 32.94 -8.87
CA GLY A 562 16.77 34.19 -8.21
C GLY A 562 17.05 35.43 -9.08
N VAL A 563 16.51 36.59 -8.70
CA VAL A 563 16.89 37.91 -9.27
C VAL A 563 18.39 38.15 -9.17
N ASP A 564 19.02 37.68 -8.08
CA ASP A 564 20.46 37.81 -7.82
C ASP A 564 21.33 36.90 -8.72
N LEU A 565 20.71 36.28 -9.74
CA LEU A 565 21.29 35.27 -10.64
C LEU A 565 21.81 34.00 -9.94
N SER A 566 21.47 33.82 -8.66
CA SER A 566 21.74 32.61 -7.89
C SER A 566 20.96 31.41 -8.45
N VAL A 567 21.67 30.35 -8.84
CA VAL A 567 21.09 29.15 -9.47
C VAL A 567 21.10 27.98 -8.49
N GLY A 568 19.97 27.78 -7.80
CA GLY A 568 19.69 26.54 -7.08
C GLY A 568 19.22 25.43 -8.03
N TRP A 569 19.58 24.18 -7.75
CA TRP A 569 19.12 23.01 -8.50
C TRP A 569 19.09 21.76 -7.61
N ASN A 570 18.22 20.81 -7.92
CA ASN A 570 18.07 19.55 -7.18
C ASN A 570 17.57 18.45 -8.12
N ILE A 571 18.19 17.28 -8.07
CA ILE A 571 17.88 16.11 -8.90
C ILE A 571 17.60 14.94 -7.95
N GLU A 572 16.33 14.57 -7.71
CA GLU A 572 15.92 13.44 -6.87
C GLU A 572 15.39 12.27 -7.74
N GLY A 573 16.08 11.13 -7.71
CA GLY A 573 15.65 9.88 -8.33
C GLY A 573 14.97 8.97 -7.32
N THR A 574 13.65 8.79 -7.42
CA THR A 574 12.88 7.93 -6.53
C THR A 574 12.42 6.63 -7.20
N ARG A 575 12.50 5.49 -6.51
CA ARG A 575 12.16 4.16 -7.02
C ARG A 575 11.24 3.41 -6.06
N LYS A 576 10.24 2.72 -6.59
CA LYS A 576 9.47 1.71 -5.84
C LYS A 576 10.31 0.43 -5.72
N VAL A 577 10.60 -0.02 -4.49
CA VAL A 577 11.44 -1.20 -4.22
C VAL A 577 10.55 -2.41 -3.86
N GLY A 578 9.84 -2.29 -2.75
CA GLY A 578 8.74 -3.20 -2.37
C GLY A 578 7.38 -2.64 -2.78
N ASP A 579 6.30 -3.37 -2.51
CA ASP A 579 4.96 -2.94 -2.96
C ASP A 579 4.46 -1.68 -2.25
N LEU A 580 4.87 -1.53 -1.00
CA LEU A 580 4.54 -0.43 -0.09
C LEU A 580 5.75 0.47 0.23
N THR A 581 6.94 0.15 -0.29
CA THR A 581 8.21 0.85 0.05
C THR A 581 8.83 1.53 -1.16
N ARG A 582 9.07 2.84 -1.04
CA ARG A 582 9.85 3.65 -1.98
C ARG A 582 11.17 4.06 -1.34
N MET A 583 12.21 4.19 -2.15
CA MET A 583 13.51 4.75 -1.77
C MET A 583 13.94 5.77 -2.82
N GLY A 584 14.67 6.80 -2.42
CA GLY A 584 15.17 7.83 -3.32
C GLY A 584 16.57 8.27 -2.95
N LEU A 585 17.28 8.77 -3.95
CA LEU A 585 18.56 9.43 -3.81
C LEU A 585 18.51 10.71 -4.63
N GLY A 586 18.87 11.82 -4.03
CA GLY A 586 18.93 13.11 -4.71
C GLY A 586 20.20 13.89 -4.41
N VAL A 587 20.57 14.76 -5.33
CA VAL A 587 21.75 15.62 -5.26
C VAL A 587 21.34 17.03 -5.67
N GLY A 588 21.71 18.04 -4.90
CA GLY A 588 21.35 19.41 -5.22
C GLY A 588 22.14 20.47 -4.47
N LEU A 589 22.13 21.68 -5.04
CA LEU A 589 22.61 22.91 -4.40
C LEU A 589 21.46 23.53 -3.60
N GLN A 590 21.42 23.30 -2.29
CA GLN A 590 20.29 23.64 -1.43
C GLN A 590 20.47 25.00 -0.72
N GLY A 591 20.74 26.04 -1.50
CA GLY A 591 20.93 27.42 -1.02
C GLY A 591 22.03 27.51 0.04
N ASN A 592 21.71 28.10 1.20
CA ASN A 592 22.61 28.27 2.34
C ASN A 592 23.26 26.96 2.87
N HIS A 593 22.77 25.79 2.49
CA HIS A 593 23.33 24.49 2.90
C HIS A 593 24.37 23.93 1.92
N GLY A 594 24.70 24.64 0.85
CA GLY A 594 25.68 24.21 -0.15
C GLY A 594 25.24 22.98 -0.96
N LEU A 595 26.20 22.13 -1.30
CA LEU A 595 25.98 20.90 -2.09
C LEU A 595 25.64 19.74 -1.15
N ALA A 596 24.43 19.18 -1.32
CA ALA A 596 23.87 18.16 -0.43
C ALA A 596 23.39 16.91 -1.17
N LEU A 597 23.59 15.75 -0.53
CA LEU A 597 23.11 14.44 -0.93
C LEU A 597 21.89 14.08 -0.07
N THR A 598 20.69 14.04 -0.65
CA THR A 598 19.47 13.68 0.07
C THR A 598 19.10 12.21 -0.13
N VAL A 599 19.22 11.40 0.90
CA VAL A 599 18.65 10.04 0.91
C VAL A 599 17.19 10.12 1.35
N SER A 600 16.27 9.43 0.66
CA SER A 600 14.87 9.35 1.07
C SER A 600 14.36 7.91 1.13
N TRP A 601 13.53 7.62 2.13
CA TRP A 601 12.87 6.33 2.32
C TRP A 601 11.41 6.59 2.67
N GLY A 602 10.50 5.72 2.24
CA GLY A 602 9.10 5.83 2.64
C GLY A 602 8.35 4.52 2.55
N ARG A 603 7.50 4.26 3.53
CA ARG A 603 6.69 3.04 3.66
C ARG A 603 5.40 3.37 4.40
N LEU A 604 4.25 2.88 3.90
CA LEU A 604 2.95 2.97 4.58
C LEU A 604 2.67 4.38 5.17
N GLY A 605 2.57 5.40 4.31
CA GLY A 605 2.32 6.79 4.74
C GLY A 605 3.51 7.51 5.40
N GLN A 606 4.49 6.78 5.96
CA GLN A 606 5.68 7.33 6.59
C GLN A 606 6.76 7.68 5.56
N ARG A 607 7.47 8.81 5.73
CA ARG A 607 8.65 9.23 4.94
C ARG A 607 9.79 9.67 5.86
N ILE A 608 10.99 9.14 5.62
CA ILE A 608 12.25 9.63 6.21
C ILE A 608 13.05 10.32 5.11
N ARG A 609 13.61 11.51 5.38
CA ARG A 609 14.52 12.23 4.48
C ARG A 609 15.78 12.63 5.25
N LEU A 610 16.95 12.26 4.72
CA LEU A 610 18.26 12.57 5.28
C LEU A 610 19.01 13.44 4.26
N PRO A 611 18.85 14.78 4.27
CA PRO A 611 19.76 15.67 3.56
C PRO A 611 21.12 15.68 4.28
N ILE A 612 22.15 15.22 3.58
CA ILE A 612 23.53 15.22 4.04
C ILE A 612 24.25 16.37 3.33
N THR A 613 24.59 17.44 4.05
CA THR A 613 25.47 18.50 3.53
C THR A 613 26.89 17.96 3.40
N LEU A 614 27.48 18.08 2.21
CA LEU A 614 28.81 17.54 1.92
C LEU A 614 29.85 18.63 1.68
N VAL A 615 29.50 19.74 1.03
CA VAL A 615 30.40 20.87 0.76
C VAL A 615 29.63 22.19 0.91
N PRO A 616 30.15 23.19 1.66
CA PRO A 616 29.48 24.47 1.89
C PRO A 616 29.44 25.30 0.60
N LEU A 617 28.50 26.24 0.52
CA LEU A 617 28.17 26.97 -0.72
C LEU A 617 29.38 27.67 -1.37
N GLU A 618 30.33 28.15 -0.57
CA GLU A 618 31.49 28.95 -1.01
C GLU A 618 32.52 28.13 -1.80
N SER A 619 32.64 26.82 -1.56
CA SER A 619 33.61 25.93 -2.23
C SER A 619 32.98 24.95 -3.23
N VAL A 620 31.74 25.21 -3.70
CA VAL A 620 31.07 24.35 -4.70
C VAL A 620 31.55 24.65 -6.12
N ASN A 621 32.53 23.87 -6.57
CA ASN A 621 32.97 23.86 -7.96
C ASN A 621 31.99 23.13 -8.91
N MET A 622 31.90 23.60 -10.16
CA MET A 622 31.01 23.02 -11.19
C MET A 622 31.34 21.56 -11.50
N ASP A 623 32.62 21.19 -11.55
CA ASP A 623 33.05 19.82 -11.81
C ASP A 623 32.72 18.88 -10.63
N LEU A 624 32.82 19.38 -9.39
CA LEU A 624 32.39 18.64 -8.20
C LEU A 624 30.87 18.38 -8.23
N ALA A 625 30.08 19.41 -8.55
CA ALA A 625 28.64 19.29 -8.74
C ALA A 625 28.29 18.26 -9.84
N ALA A 626 28.98 18.31 -10.98
CA ALA A 626 28.80 17.34 -12.06
C ALA A 626 29.16 15.91 -11.62
N MET A 627 30.29 15.72 -10.93
CA MET A 627 30.73 14.41 -10.43
C MET A 627 29.78 13.85 -9.36
N MET A 628 29.23 14.68 -8.49
CA MET A 628 28.20 14.26 -7.52
C MET A 628 26.89 13.83 -8.18
N VAL A 629 26.54 14.31 -9.37
CA VAL A 629 25.37 13.81 -10.12
C VAL A 629 25.73 12.55 -10.93
N LEU A 630 26.89 12.55 -11.60
CA LEU A 630 27.30 11.50 -12.52
C LEU A 630 27.70 10.20 -11.82
N LEU A 631 28.43 10.25 -10.69
CA LEU A 631 28.89 9.04 -10.00
C LEU A 631 27.74 8.20 -9.39
N PRO A 632 26.74 8.78 -8.68
CA PRO A 632 25.58 8.02 -8.20
C PRO A 632 24.70 7.51 -9.34
N PHE A 633 24.55 8.28 -10.42
CA PHE A 633 23.76 7.85 -11.59
C PHE A 633 24.44 6.71 -12.35
N ALA A 634 25.76 6.78 -12.57
CA ALA A 634 26.54 5.75 -13.24
C ALA A 634 26.62 4.45 -12.42
N SER A 635 26.87 4.55 -11.10
CA SER A 635 26.89 3.39 -10.20
C SER A 635 25.49 2.76 -10.07
N TYR A 636 24.42 3.55 -10.01
CA TYR A 636 23.05 3.05 -10.09
C TYR A 636 22.78 2.31 -11.41
N CYS A 637 23.23 2.86 -12.55
CA CYS A 637 23.10 2.18 -13.85
C CYS A 637 23.87 0.84 -13.86
N ALA A 638 25.11 0.81 -13.36
CA ALA A 638 25.89 -0.41 -13.24
C ALA A 638 25.18 -1.46 -12.38
N TRP A 639 24.55 -1.06 -11.26
CA TRP A 639 23.78 -1.94 -10.38
C TRP A 639 22.47 -2.45 -11.01
N GLU A 640 21.70 -1.56 -11.66
CA GLU A 640 20.44 -1.89 -12.32
C GLU A 640 20.64 -2.86 -13.50
N PHE A 641 21.62 -2.61 -14.36
CA PHE A 641 21.90 -3.45 -15.52
C PHE A 641 22.77 -4.67 -15.21
N GLY A 642 23.68 -4.58 -14.23
CA GLY A 642 24.61 -5.65 -13.85
C GLY A 642 24.07 -6.64 -12.82
N PHE A 643 23.26 -6.20 -11.85
CA PHE A 643 22.76 -7.04 -10.77
C PHE A 643 21.23 -7.23 -10.80
N ILE A 644 20.45 -6.16 -10.74
CA ILE A 644 18.98 -6.23 -10.59
C ILE A 644 18.34 -6.91 -11.81
N ARG A 645 18.44 -6.30 -13.00
CA ARG A 645 17.82 -6.85 -14.22
C ARG A 645 18.26 -8.29 -14.53
N PRO A 646 19.53 -8.70 -14.37
CA PRO A 646 19.93 -10.10 -14.50
C PRO A 646 19.35 -11.04 -13.43
N ARG A 647 19.26 -10.61 -12.16
CA ARG A 647 18.68 -11.39 -11.05
C ARG A 647 17.19 -11.66 -11.29
N ASP A 648 16.44 -10.65 -11.71
CA ASP A 648 15.00 -10.79 -11.96
C ASP A 648 14.73 -11.66 -13.19
N ARG A 649 15.49 -11.45 -14.26
CA ARG A 649 15.50 -12.35 -15.44
C ARG A 649 15.81 -13.80 -15.05
N LYS A 650 16.74 -14.04 -14.10
CA LYS A 650 17.11 -15.38 -13.61
C LYS A 650 15.99 -15.99 -12.76
N ASN A 651 15.34 -15.21 -11.89
CA ASN A 651 14.24 -15.67 -11.05
C ASN A 651 12.97 -15.96 -11.85
N ARG A 652 12.57 -15.09 -12.78
CA ARG A 652 11.40 -15.32 -13.67
C ARG A 652 11.63 -16.51 -14.60
N ARG A 653 12.86 -16.72 -15.11
CA ARG A 653 13.25 -17.95 -15.82
C ARG A 653 13.12 -19.21 -14.95
N ARG A 654 13.54 -19.16 -13.67
CA ARG A 654 13.40 -20.28 -12.72
C ARG A 654 11.93 -20.61 -12.43
N LEU A 655 11.07 -19.61 -12.22
CA LEU A 655 9.64 -19.82 -11.96
C LEU A 655 8.94 -20.48 -13.15
N ILE A 656 9.13 -19.98 -14.37
CA ILE A 656 8.53 -20.58 -15.56
C ILE A 656 9.09 -21.99 -15.80
N ALA A 657 10.39 -22.22 -15.59
CA ALA A 657 10.99 -23.55 -15.71
C ALA A 657 10.48 -24.55 -14.64
N ARG A 658 10.07 -24.08 -13.44
CA ARG A 658 9.39 -24.91 -12.44
C ARG A 658 8.00 -25.32 -12.93
N ARG A 659 7.16 -24.36 -13.39
CA ARG A 659 5.83 -24.65 -13.96
C ARG A 659 5.92 -25.59 -15.17
N GLN A 660 6.85 -25.35 -16.11
CA GLN A 660 7.08 -26.24 -17.27
C GLN A 660 7.51 -27.65 -16.87
N LYS A 661 8.28 -27.83 -15.77
CA LYS A 661 8.61 -29.16 -15.24
C LYS A 661 7.42 -29.87 -14.57
N GLN A 662 6.43 -29.14 -14.07
CA GLN A 662 5.18 -29.71 -13.55
C GLN A 662 4.30 -30.16 -14.72
N LEU A 663 3.98 -29.24 -15.64
CA LEU A 663 3.15 -29.51 -16.83
C LEU A 663 3.74 -30.60 -17.73
N LYS A 664 5.07 -30.72 -17.84
CA LYS A 664 5.69 -31.82 -18.61
C LYS A 664 5.41 -33.22 -18.03
N LYS A 665 5.01 -33.35 -16.76
CA LYS A 665 4.61 -34.65 -16.18
C LYS A 665 3.22 -35.12 -16.62
N SER A 666 2.32 -34.20 -16.96
CA SER A 666 0.93 -34.53 -17.35
C SER A 666 0.72 -34.69 -18.85
N ILE A 667 1.67 -34.23 -19.69
CA ILE A 667 1.68 -34.46 -21.15
C ILE A 667 1.33 -35.91 -21.55
N PRO A 668 1.96 -37.00 -21.03
CA PRO A 668 1.61 -38.36 -21.43
C PRO A 668 0.14 -38.69 -21.14
N LYS A 669 -0.35 -38.39 -19.93
CA LYS A 669 -1.77 -38.60 -19.59
C LYS A 669 -2.70 -37.83 -20.51
N LYS A 670 -2.38 -36.57 -20.83
CA LYS A 670 -3.18 -35.75 -21.76
C LYS A 670 -3.09 -36.19 -23.21
N ARG A 671 -1.97 -36.78 -23.65
CA ARG A 671 -1.84 -37.46 -24.94
C ARG A 671 -2.73 -38.68 -25.01
N ASP A 672 -2.79 -39.49 -23.96
CA ASP A 672 -3.62 -40.70 -23.90
C ASP A 672 -5.12 -40.35 -23.88
N GLU A 673 -5.53 -39.36 -23.07
CA GLU A 673 -6.89 -38.78 -23.08
C GLU A 673 -7.28 -38.26 -24.49
N SER A 674 -6.37 -37.54 -25.16
CA SER A 674 -6.54 -37.06 -26.54
C SER A 674 -6.66 -38.19 -27.56
N ALA A 675 -5.81 -39.22 -27.49
CA ALA A 675 -5.84 -40.36 -28.39
C ALA A 675 -7.14 -41.19 -28.26
N GLN A 676 -7.65 -41.37 -27.04
CA GLN A 676 -8.93 -42.02 -26.79
C GLN A 676 -10.10 -41.23 -27.42
N ALA A 677 -10.12 -39.90 -27.24
CA ALA A 677 -11.14 -39.05 -27.86
C ALA A 677 -11.06 -39.09 -29.40
N ILE A 678 -9.86 -39.08 -29.98
CA ILE A 678 -9.65 -39.22 -31.43
C ILE A 678 -10.23 -40.55 -31.92
N ALA A 679 -9.89 -41.67 -31.26
CA ALA A 679 -10.38 -43.00 -31.64
C ALA A 679 -11.91 -43.07 -31.66
N LEU A 680 -12.59 -42.53 -30.65
CA LEU A 680 -14.06 -42.48 -30.55
C LEU A 680 -14.71 -41.65 -31.67
N MET A 681 -14.09 -40.54 -32.08
CA MET A 681 -14.62 -39.68 -33.14
C MET A 681 -14.31 -40.18 -34.57
N THR A 682 -13.26 -40.99 -34.74
CA THR A 682 -12.63 -41.29 -36.04
C THR A 682 -13.63 -41.76 -37.09
N GLU A 683 -14.47 -42.75 -36.78
CA GLU A 683 -15.38 -43.33 -37.76
C GLU A 683 -16.47 -42.33 -38.21
N GLN A 684 -17.04 -41.56 -37.28
CA GLN A 684 -18.05 -40.55 -37.59
C GLN A 684 -17.48 -39.42 -38.44
N VAL A 685 -16.26 -38.97 -38.13
CA VAL A 685 -15.58 -37.89 -38.86
C VAL A 685 -15.23 -38.31 -40.28
N LEU A 686 -14.67 -39.51 -40.48
CA LEU A 686 -14.37 -40.04 -41.82
C LEU A 686 -15.64 -40.19 -42.68
N ARG A 687 -16.75 -40.67 -42.09
CA ARG A 687 -18.06 -40.73 -42.76
C ARG A 687 -18.58 -39.34 -43.15
N ARG A 688 -18.30 -38.29 -42.36
CA ARG A 688 -18.64 -36.88 -42.69
C ARG A 688 -17.75 -36.35 -43.82
N GLN A 689 -16.44 -36.52 -43.73
CA GLN A 689 -15.49 -36.10 -44.76
C GLN A 689 -15.75 -36.76 -46.11
N ALA A 690 -16.10 -38.05 -46.15
CA ALA A 690 -16.46 -38.73 -47.39
C ALA A 690 -17.70 -38.12 -48.07
N ARG A 691 -18.67 -37.63 -47.28
CA ARG A 691 -19.84 -36.90 -47.81
C ARG A 691 -19.47 -35.52 -48.34
N GLU A 692 -18.59 -34.79 -47.66
CA GLU A 692 -18.08 -33.50 -48.12
C GLU A 692 -17.23 -33.65 -49.39
N ALA A 693 -16.36 -34.67 -49.47
CA ALA A 693 -15.55 -34.98 -50.65
C ALA A 693 -16.43 -35.21 -51.90
N ASN A 694 -17.50 -36.02 -51.75
CA ASN A 694 -18.48 -36.25 -52.82
C ASN A 694 -19.28 -35.00 -53.23
N GLN A 695 -19.24 -33.93 -52.43
CA GLN A 695 -19.87 -32.63 -52.69
C GLN A 695 -18.84 -31.54 -53.06
N ASN A 696 -17.57 -31.91 -53.27
CA ASN A 696 -16.44 -30.99 -53.50
C ASN A 696 -16.25 -29.95 -52.37
N GLY A 697 -16.65 -30.29 -51.14
CA GLY A 697 -16.60 -29.48 -49.92
C GLY A 697 -15.19 -29.36 -49.30
N LEU A 698 -15.12 -29.19 -47.97
CA LEU A 698 -13.87 -28.87 -47.27
C LEU A 698 -13.29 -30.11 -46.57
N VAL A 699 -12.28 -30.74 -47.19
CA VAL A 699 -11.69 -31.97 -46.66
C VAL A 699 -10.31 -31.69 -46.07
N ILE A 700 -10.22 -31.65 -44.74
CA ILE A 700 -8.93 -31.59 -44.02
C ILE A 700 -8.12 -32.86 -44.32
N THR A 701 -6.96 -32.71 -44.96
CA THR A 701 -6.06 -33.82 -45.30
C THR A 701 -5.02 -34.08 -44.22
N LYS A 702 -4.62 -33.03 -43.49
CA LYS A 702 -3.70 -33.11 -42.35
C LYS A 702 -3.88 -31.90 -41.45
N ALA A 703 -3.73 -32.06 -40.14
CA ALA A 703 -3.51 -30.93 -39.24
C ALA A 703 -2.49 -31.27 -38.14
N GLU A 704 -1.54 -30.36 -37.92
CA GLU A 704 -0.45 -30.47 -36.95
C GLU A 704 -0.50 -29.31 -35.96
N TYR A 705 -0.41 -29.61 -34.66
CA TYR A 705 -0.34 -28.62 -33.59
C TYR A 705 0.94 -28.80 -32.77
N GLY A 706 1.74 -27.75 -32.64
CA GLY A 706 3.00 -27.84 -31.90
C GLY A 706 3.91 -26.63 -31.99
N LEU A 707 5.14 -26.80 -31.50
CA LEU A 707 6.19 -25.78 -31.56
C LEU A 707 6.86 -25.78 -32.94
N ASP A 708 6.84 -24.64 -33.62
CA ASP A 708 7.34 -24.55 -35.00
C ASP A 708 8.86 -24.84 -35.12
N SER A 709 9.19 -25.83 -35.95
CA SER A 709 10.54 -26.36 -36.16
C SER A 709 11.38 -25.53 -37.15
N SER A 710 10.74 -24.61 -37.90
CA SER A 710 11.33 -23.85 -39.01
C SER A 710 12.64 -23.09 -38.67
N LYS A 711 12.84 -22.66 -37.42
CA LYS A 711 14.03 -21.88 -37.01
C LYS A 711 15.20 -22.77 -36.55
N LYS A 712 16.03 -23.15 -37.54
CA LYS A 712 17.22 -24.03 -37.51
C LYS A 712 18.02 -24.05 -36.19
N ASP A 713 18.36 -22.89 -35.64
CA ASP A 713 19.16 -22.75 -34.40
C ASP A 713 18.49 -23.34 -33.13
N ARG A 714 17.17 -23.56 -33.15
CA ARG A 714 16.43 -24.07 -31.98
C ARG A 714 16.49 -25.59 -31.83
N SER A 715 16.92 -26.35 -32.84
CA SER A 715 16.79 -27.81 -32.90
C SER A 715 17.24 -28.55 -31.62
N LYS A 716 18.38 -28.13 -31.04
CA LYS A 716 18.94 -28.71 -29.80
C LYS A 716 18.11 -28.46 -28.52
N ARG A 717 17.00 -27.71 -28.61
CA ARG A 717 15.95 -27.55 -27.58
C ARG A 717 14.61 -28.21 -27.95
N LEU A 718 14.42 -28.63 -29.20
CA LEU A 718 13.17 -29.25 -29.68
C LEU A 718 13.13 -30.77 -29.54
N SER A 719 14.26 -31.46 -29.33
CA SER A 719 14.38 -32.93 -29.35
C SER A 719 13.72 -33.68 -28.18
N GLY A 720 12.62 -33.15 -27.65
CA GLY A 720 11.83 -33.74 -26.56
C GLY A 720 10.43 -33.14 -26.45
N TYR A 721 9.91 -32.52 -27.52
CA TYR A 721 8.52 -32.13 -27.71
C TYR A 721 8.09 -32.61 -29.09
N GLU A 722 7.19 -33.57 -29.15
CA GLU A 722 6.62 -34.07 -30.41
C GLU A 722 5.52 -33.13 -30.91
N VAL A 723 5.22 -33.17 -32.20
CA VAL A 723 4.07 -32.43 -32.78
C VAL A 723 2.82 -33.29 -32.60
N ALA A 724 1.73 -32.70 -32.13
CA ALA A 724 0.45 -33.41 -32.00
C ALA A 724 -0.25 -33.45 -33.37
N ASP A 725 -0.59 -34.65 -33.84
CA ASP A 725 -1.53 -34.82 -34.93
C ASP A 725 -2.95 -34.51 -34.41
N VAL A 726 -3.60 -33.55 -35.05
CA VAL A 726 -4.96 -33.10 -34.73
C VAL A 726 -5.86 -33.11 -35.97
N THR A 727 -5.50 -33.90 -36.99
CA THR A 727 -6.23 -34.01 -38.27
C THR A 727 -7.71 -34.33 -38.07
N ILE A 728 -8.01 -35.36 -37.27
CA ILE A 728 -9.39 -35.81 -37.00
C ILE A 728 -10.18 -34.81 -36.13
N PRO A 729 -9.64 -34.27 -35.02
CA PRO A 729 -10.26 -33.16 -34.28
C PRO A 729 -10.58 -31.93 -35.14
N VAL A 730 -9.67 -31.50 -36.02
CA VAL A 730 -9.91 -30.36 -36.91
C VAL A 730 -10.95 -30.70 -37.99
N ALA A 731 -10.94 -31.93 -38.51
CA ALA A 731 -11.97 -32.42 -39.44
C ALA A 731 -13.37 -32.54 -38.78
N ALA A 732 -13.44 -32.84 -37.49
CA ALA A 732 -14.71 -32.90 -36.75
C ALA A 732 -15.43 -31.54 -36.69
N LEU A 733 -14.67 -30.45 -36.66
CA LEU A 733 -15.15 -29.07 -36.61
C LEU A 733 -15.60 -28.50 -37.96
N VAL A 734 -15.44 -29.22 -39.07
CA VAL A 734 -15.99 -28.82 -40.37
C VAL A 734 -17.52 -29.02 -40.34
N ASP A 735 -18.31 -27.98 -40.62
CA ASP A 735 -19.73 -28.10 -40.96
C ASP A 735 -20.05 -27.40 -42.29
N ARG A 736 -20.82 -28.06 -43.15
CA ARG A 736 -21.32 -27.54 -44.44
C ARG A 736 -20.22 -26.93 -45.33
N GLY A 737 -19.05 -27.56 -45.41
CA GLY A 737 -17.92 -27.04 -46.20
C GLY A 737 -17.18 -25.86 -45.57
N GLN A 738 -17.35 -25.59 -44.27
CA GLN A 738 -16.64 -24.51 -43.56
C GLN A 738 -16.08 -24.99 -42.22
N LEU A 739 -14.88 -24.51 -41.89
CA LEU A 739 -14.24 -24.68 -40.59
C LEU A 739 -14.06 -23.29 -39.97
N VAL A 740 -14.59 -23.08 -38.77
CA VAL A 740 -14.39 -21.84 -38.01
C VAL A 740 -13.90 -22.17 -36.61
N ILE A 741 -12.73 -21.64 -36.25
CA ILE A 741 -12.17 -21.70 -34.89
C ILE A 741 -12.02 -20.25 -34.40
N PRO A 742 -12.88 -19.78 -33.47
CA PRO A 742 -12.85 -18.41 -32.95
C PRO A 742 -11.53 -18.03 -32.28
N LYS A 743 -11.21 -16.73 -32.26
CA LYS A 743 -10.05 -16.19 -31.52
C LYS A 743 -10.08 -16.49 -30.02
N ASN A 744 -11.28 -16.55 -29.44
CA ASN A 744 -11.49 -16.80 -28.01
C ASN A 744 -11.46 -18.31 -27.68
N THR A 745 -11.47 -19.20 -28.69
CA THR A 745 -11.45 -20.65 -28.48
C THR A 745 -10.02 -21.14 -28.38
N THR A 746 -9.59 -21.44 -27.17
CA THR A 746 -8.27 -22.02 -26.91
C THR A 746 -8.16 -23.40 -27.55
N ARG A 747 -7.04 -23.65 -28.26
CA ARG A 747 -6.92 -24.83 -29.13
C ARG A 747 -7.04 -26.16 -28.37
N PHE A 748 -6.65 -26.20 -27.10
CA PHE A 748 -6.71 -27.40 -26.25
C PHE A 748 -8.09 -27.69 -25.65
N HIS A 749 -9.06 -26.76 -25.70
CA HIS A 749 -10.46 -27.05 -25.34
C HIS A 749 -11.21 -27.81 -26.45
N ILE A 750 -10.65 -27.90 -27.65
CA ILE A 750 -11.20 -28.70 -28.75
C ILE A 750 -11.02 -30.19 -28.40
N LEU A 751 -12.10 -30.96 -28.41
CA LEU A 751 -12.07 -32.39 -28.09
C LEU A 751 -11.03 -33.13 -28.97
N GLY A 752 -10.16 -33.91 -28.33
CA GLY A 752 -9.08 -34.64 -28.99
C GLY A 752 -7.78 -33.84 -29.20
N PHE A 753 -7.72 -32.53 -28.93
CA PHE A 753 -6.44 -31.83 -28.81
C PHE A 753 -5.77 -32.15 -27.45
N HIS A 754 -4.45 -32.03 -27.40
CA HIS A 754 -3.67 -31.90 -26.16
C HIS A 754 -2.57 -30.85 -26.35
N ASP A 755 -1.90 -30.41 -25.27
CA ASP A 755 -0.79 -29.46 -25.36
C ASP A 755 0.56 -30.20 -25.41
N PRO A 756 1.25 -30.27 -26.57
CA PRO A 756 2.55 -30.91 -26.67
C PRO A 756 3.70 -30.05 -26.10
N ALA A 757 3.53 -28.74 -25.95
CA ALA A 757 4.61 -27.82 -25.60
C ALA A 757 4.15 -26.71 -24.62
N PRO A 758 3.86 -27.05 -23.35
CA PRO A 758 3.31 -26.11 -22.38
C PRO A 758 4.18 -24.87 -22.12
N LEU A 759 3.52 -23.70 -22.09
CA LEU A 759 4.13 -22.37 -21.89
C LEU A 759 5.19 -21.99 -22.94
N LEU A 760 5.03 -22.50 -24.17
CA LEU A 760 5.79 -22.15 -25.37
C LEU A 760 4.82 -21.76 -26.50
N PRO A 761 5.15 -20.80 -27.38
CA PRO A 761 4.26 -20.42 -28.47
C PRO A 761 4.10 -21.59 -29.45
N LYS A 762 2.85 -21.97 -29.72
CA LYS A 762 2.48 -23.05 -30.63
C LYS A 762 1.73 -22.50 -31.84
N THR A 763 1.84 -23.25 -32.94
CA THR A 763 1.15 -22.99 -34.20
C THR A 763 0.28 -24.19 -34.54
N LEU A 764 -0.96 -23.95 -34.96
CA LEU A 764 -1.77 -24.93 -35.65
C LEU A 764 -1.55 -24.77 -37.16
N LYS A 765 -1.25 -25.87 -37.84
CA LYS A 765 -1.06 -25.96 -39.29
C LYS A 765 -2.11 -26.90 -39.85
N ILE A 766 -2.80 -26.47 -40.90
CA ILE A 766 -3.92 -27.18 -41.51
C ILE A 766 -3.70 -27.25 -43.01
N TRP A 767 -3.69 -28.48 -43.53
CA TRP A 767 -3.74 -28.78 -44.97
C TRP A 767 -5.14 -29.31 -45.28
N TYR A 768 -5.74 -28.81 -46.37
CA TYR A 768 -7.08 -29.21 -46.78
C TYR A 768 -7.25 -29.12 -48.30
N THR A 769 -8.20 -29.89 -48.83
CA THR A 769 -8.70 -29.69 -50.18
C THR A 769 -10.03 -28.94 -50.16
N TYR A 770 -10.26 -28.13 -51.19
CA TYR A 770 -11.54 -27.45 -51.43
C TYR A 770 -11.76 -27.32 -52.94
N HIS A 771 -12.92 -27.72 -53.45
CA HIS A 771 -13.20 -27.76 -54.90
C HIS A 771 -12.10 -28.44 -55.76
N GLY A 772 -11.41 -29.45 -55.21
CA GLY A 772 -10.32 -30.17 -55.90
C GLY A 772 -8.97 -29.44 -55.96
N LYS A 773 -8.82 -28.29 -55.29
CA LYS A 773 -7.53 -27.60 -55.06
C LYS A 773 -7.02 -27.89 -53.65
N ASP A 774 -5.69 -27.99 -53.51
CA ASP A 774 -5.01 -28.14 -52.22
C ASP A 774 -4.63 -26.77 -51.62
N HIS A 775 -4.80 -26.63 -50.32
CA HIS A 775 -4.58 -25.38 -49.58
C HIS A 775 -3.89 -25.61 -48.23
N TYR A 776 -3.19 -24.58 -47.75
CA TYR A 776 -2.49 -24.54 -46.46
C TYR A 776 -2.91 -23.31 -45.67
N VAL A 777 -3.06 -23.45 -44.36
CA VAL A 777 -3.28 -22.36 -43.39
C VAL A 777 -2.47 -22.64 -42.13
N GLU A 778 -1.82 -21.60 -41.60
CA GLU A 778 -1.21 -21.61 -40.27
C GLU A 778 -1.78 -20.48 -39.40
N ALA A 779 -1.84 -20.69 -38.08
CA ALA A 779 -2.18 -19.65 -37.11
C ALA A 779 -1.57 -19.95 -35.72
N ASN A 780 -1.31 -18.90 -34.95
CA ASN A 780 -0.89 -18.98 -33.55
C ASN A 780 -2.08 -19.27 -32.60
N ASP A 781 -1.78 -19.64 -31.35
CA ASP A 781 -2.79 -19.89 -30.30
C ASP A 781 -3.81 -18.73 -30.10
N ALA A 782 -3.40 -17.48 -30.34
CA ALA A 782 -4.23 -16.27 -30.15
C ALA A 782 -4.94 -15.79 -31.44
N GLU A 783 -4.79 -16.51 -32.55
CA GLU A 783 -5.39 -16.20 -33.84
C GLU A 783 -6.53 -17.16 -34.14
N GLY A 784 -7.65 -16.64 -34.67
CA GLY A 784 -8.77 -17.44 -35.13
C GLY A 784 -8.59 -17.85 -36.59
N ILE A 785 -9.11 -19.02 -36.97
CA ILE A 785 -9.05 -19.54 -38.35
C ILE A 785 -10.48 -19.61 -38.91
N ALA A 786 -10.63 -19.21 -40.17
CA ALA A 786 -11.77 -19.57 -41.01
C ALA A 786 -11.25 -20.20 -42.32
N CYS A 787 -11.71 -21.41 -42.64
CA CYS A 787 -11.43 -22.10 -43.90
C CYS A 787 -12.75 -22.48 -44.61
N PRO A 788 -12.82 -22.45 -45.95
CA PRO A 788 -11.81 -21.95 -46.88
C PRO A 788 -11.54 -20.44 -46.70
N MET A 789 -10.29 -20.02 -46.81
CA MET A 789 -9.95 -18.59 -46.76
C MET A 789 -10.48 -17.88 -48.01
N ARG A 790 -10.74 -16.57 -47.91
CA ARG A 790 -11.23 -15.76 -49.04
C ARG A 790 -10.28 -15.76 -50.26
N THR A 791 -9.00 -15.99 -50.04
CA THR A 791 -7.95 -16.20 -51.07
C THR A 791 -8.03 -17.55 -51.78
N HIS A 792 -8.70 -18.53 -51.19
CA HIS A 792 -8.82 -19.92 -51.67
C HIS A 792 -10.16 -20.18 -52.37
N LEU A 793 -11.03 -19.17 -52.44
CA LEU A 793 -12.27 -19.15 -53.23
C LEU A 793 -12.05 -18.67 -54.68
N LEU A 794 -10.78 -18.53 -55.09
CA LEU A 794 -10.32 -18.08 -56.41
C LEU A 794 -9.59 -19.23 -57.12
#